data_AF-A0A3N2M9D2-F1
#
_entry.id   AF-A0A3N2M9D2-F1
#
_cell.length_a   1.000
_cell.length_b   1.000
_cell.length_c   1.000
_cell.angle_alpha   90.00
_cell.angle_beta   90.00
_cell.angle_gamma   90.00
#
_symmetry.space_group_name_H-M   'P 1'
#
loop_
_entity.id
_entity.type
_entity.pdbx_description
1 polymer ?
#
loop_
_entity_poly.entity_id
_entity_poly.type
_entity_poly.pdbx_seq_one_letter_code
_entity_poly.pdbx_strand_id
1 'polypeptide(L)'
;MKSLSLYIDKWFITVAVNIDGNVIPLTLPNGEDRVWLFFHEDTANNRIVYGKTFEDNYRDKEPHYFGDIFPLIESDDNHFTRYDNRPEEMREIFKVANIFSHLHEAIQEQGKVDTYISFSADISDVARWKFLQELEEANFNVIESVARISHLGLEESKKRGVFTTPGMYLVLVATNDNMHFSLYKSVENLFVRVNESTLLGFGLDVRKRALIESVVENINRTTRFLSTSDEFAKEYKRQERFADNWLSQIANRRPGIPVSLPNITFAVAPNNPYTVPIKPIDLDQRTEGLVDEIVRKIADFVRSNNVKSHEIEGIVFIGNTFTNTKFSAAINSKFIVSENKLVKYREVELPKVVSVYAQIDCAQFKEATEDFVKDAKLQEELNRHAREEAARKEAAMAAAQEEQAKKDAALKSEKEYKNAIENVERYESEHDYENMREWAGIALTHHPDDEYAKEKQALAQQLLAEQRANNKHFSTILQRIKNAYSEGRWNDAISQSDMALELRPDSEEALRIKRDSKRQLDIKEKVTNFLNRADMFFAQKLYDEALEEVGKVLNLDPSNAEAKSIKRRISDVRSKQEEKVQEFVARLRESEAANDFDAAIQICEVLIEEDVANLSKWTSKKERLISLRKEHDENKRKLAALKEDINKAHYDEDWTKLKLLCENYLSISSDNLVSQFLLKAKKRLEETRVREAKEKALATINKLILDQRMNEAEVELNRFAQNYPSEQATVKDLRRKIFSFGGATAHTTVETPKRTRIGFNSPQSESNTEDEFFAIPETPKRAKQNMQQKRTNSITPKKTDDFFDNNSNRVGDHQPTKRTTNDDFNF
;
A
#
# COMPACT_ATOMS: atom_id res chain seq x y z
N MET A 1 -6.30 -99.71 -18.70
CA MET A 1 -5.64 -98.48 -19.18
C MET A 1 -6.20 -97.31 -18.39
N LYS A 2 -5.31 -96.46 -17.88
CA LYS A 2 -5.65 -95.23 -17.18
C LYS A 2 -5.29 -94.04 -18.08
N SER A 3 -6.14 -93.03 -18.16
CA SER A 3 -5.82 -91.80 -18.87
C SER A 3 -6.60 -90.59 -18.35
N LEU A 4 -6.04 -89.40 -18.55
CA LEU A 4 -6.78 -88.15 -18.40
C LEU A 4 -7.32 -87.66 -19.73
N SER A 5 -8.48 -87.00 -19.69
CA SER A 5 -8.88 -86.09 -20.76
C SER A 5 -9.28 -84.75 -20.12
N LEU A 6 -8.62 -83.66 -20.53
CA LEU A 6 -8.78 -82.33 -19.97
C LEU A 6 -9.42 -81.38 -21.00
N TYR A 7 -10.23 -80.44 -20.52
CA TYR A 7 -10.59 -79.23 -21.25
C TYR A 7 -10.05 -78.03 -20.50
N ILE A 8 -9.17 -77.29 -21.18
CA ILE A 8 -8.50 -76.09 -20.71
C ILE A 8 -9.31 -74.90 -21.23
N ASP A 9 -10.16 -74.35 -20.38
CA ASP A 9 -10.82 -73.07 -20.62
C ASP A 9 -9.96 -71.94 -20.05
N LYS A 10 -10.25 -70.70 -20.47
CA LYS A 10 -9.64 -69.47 -19.96
C LYS A 10 -9.69 -69.37 -18.42
N TRP A 11 -10.81 -69.76 -17.80
CA TRP A 11 -11.05 -69.56 -16.37
C TRP A 11 -10.98 -70.85 -15.53
N PHE A 12 -10.99 -72.04 -16.16
CA PHE A 12 -10.98 -73.31 -15.45
C PHE A 12 -10.39 -74.47 -16.28
N ILE A 13 -9.95 -75.52 -15.60
CA ILE A 13 -9.60 -76.81 -16.18
C ILE A 13 -10.60 -77.86 -15.71
N THR A 14 -11.40 -78.37 -16.65
CA THR A 14 -12.28 -79.52 -16.42
C THR A 14 -11.54 -80.80 -16.76
N VAL A 15 -11.68 -81.84 -15.94
CA VAL A 15 -10.97 -83.11 -16.11
C VAL A 15 -11.90 -84.30 -16.01
N ALA A 16 -11.72 -85.24 -16.93
CA ALA A 16 -12.29 -86.57 -16.93
C ALA A 16 -11.17 -87.59 -16.67
N VAL A 17 -11.30 -88.37 -15.59
CA VAL A 17 -10.41 -89.47 -15.25
C VAL A 17 -11.00 -90.75 -15.84
N ASN A 18 -10.27 -91.43 -16.71
CA ASN A 18 -10.66 -92.71 -17.30
C ASN A 18 -9.89 -93.84 -16.62
N ILE A 19 -10.58 -94.72 -15.90
CA ILE A 19 -10.00 -95.92 -15.28
C ILE A 19 -10.69 -97.15 -15.89
N ASP A 20 -9.95 -97.84 -16.76
CA ASP A 20 -10.38 -99.10 -17.41
C ASP A 20 -11.72 -98.98 -18.16
N GLY A 21 -11.98 -97.81 -18.75
CA GLY A 21 -13.20 -97.49 -19.50
C GLY A 21 -14.29 -96.80 -18.68
N ASN A 22 -14.14 -96.72 -17.35
CA ASN A 22 -15.04 -95.95 -16.50
C ASN A 22 -14.59 -94.49 -16.43
N VAL A 23 -15.47 -93.59 -16.86
CA VAL A 23 -15.24 -92.14 -16.83
C VAL A 23 -15.76 -91.56 -15.53
N ILE A 24 -14.87 -90.97 -14.74
CA ILE A 24 -15.13 -90.38 -13.43
C ILE A 24 -14.77 -88.88 -13.49
N PRO A 25 -15.62 -87.96 -12.99
CA PRO A 25 -15.24 -86.56 -12.84
C PRO A 25 -14.15 -86.40 -11.77
N LEU A 26 -13.26 -85.43 -11.95
CA LEU A 26 -12.23 -85.10 -10.96
C LEU A 26 -12.86 -84.76 -9.60
N THR A 27 -12.27 -85.26 -8.53
CA THR A 27 -12.62 -84.91 -7.14
C THR A 27 -11.43 -84.19 -6.52
N LEU A 28 -11.58 -82.91 -6.21
CA LEU A 28 -10.48 -82.07 -5.69
C LEU A 28 -10.50 -81.98 -4.15
N PRO A 29 -9.33 -81.80 -3.50
CA PRO A 29 -9.26 -81.59 -2.05
C PRO A 29 -10.02 -80.37 -1.53
N ASN A 30 -10.28 -79.37 -2.38
CA ASN A 30 -11.05 -78.17 -2.05
C ASN A 30 -12.57 -78.34 -2.24
N GLY A 31 -13.04 -79.49 -2.74
CA GLY A 31 -14.46 -79.80 -2.96
C GLY A 31 -15.08 -79.21 -4.23
N GLU A 32 -14.30 -78.61 -5.12
CA GLU A 32 -14.78 -78.04 -6.39
C GLU A 32 -14.95 -79.10 -7.50
N ASP A 33 -15.82 -78.83 -8.47
CA ASP A 33 -16.13 -79.74 -9.60
C ASP A 33 -15.06 -79.73 -10.72
N ARG A 34 -14.13 -78.77 -10.65
CA ARG A 34 -13.07 -78.49 -11.62
C ARG A 34 -11.99 -77.61 -10.97
N VAL A 35 -10.83 -77.50 -11.60
CA VAL A 35 -9.77 -76.59 -11.16
C VAL A 35 -10.09 -75.18 -11.66
N TRP A 36 -10.39 -74.23 -10.77
CA TRP A 36 -10.58 -72.83 -11.14
C TRP A 36 -9.25 -72.08 -11.16
N LEU A 37 -8.98 -71.33 -12.24
CA LEU A 37 -7.69 -70.67 -12.52
C LEU A 37 -7.61 -69.25 -11.93
N PHE A 38 -8.10 -69.11 -10.69
CA PHE A 38 -7.89 -67.95 -9.84
C PHE A 38 -6.96 -68.35 -8.70
N PHE A 39 -5.88 -67.61 -8.52
CA PHE A 39 -4.78 -67.93 -7.62
C PHE A 39 -4.59 -66.83 -6.59
N HIS A 40 -4.28 -67.21 -5.35
CA HIS A 40 -3.87 -66.34 -4.26
C HIS A 40 -2.44 -66.69 -3.83
N GLU A 41 -1.56 -65.70 -3.80
CA GLU A 41 -0.23 -65.76 -3.25
C GLU A 41 -0.29 -65.48 -1.74
N ASP A 42 -0.43 -66.55 -0.96
CA ASP A 42 -0.46 -66.52 0.49
C ASP A 42 0.96 -66.33 1.04
N THR A 43 1.43 -65.08 0.96
CA THR A 43 2.75 -64.63 1.44
C THR A 43 2.97 -64.94 2.92
N ALA A 44 1.91 -64.97 3.74
CA ALA A 44 1.98 -65.33 5.15
C ALA A 44 2.32 -66.82 5.38
N ASN A 45 1.99 -67.70 4.44
CA ASN A 45 2.24 -69.14 4.51
C ASN A 45 3.19 -69.66 3.41
N ASN A 46 3.82 -68.77 2.62
CA ASN A 46 4.72 -69.07 1.50
C ASN A 46 4.18 -70.10 0.49
N ARG A 47 2.90 -69.97 0.10
CA ARG A 47 2.23 -70.89 -0.83
C ARG A 47 1.35 -70.15 -1.83
N ILE A 48 1.17 -70.75 -3.01
CA ILE A 48 0.09 -70.38 -3.92
C ILE A 48 -1.09 -71.32 -3.67
N VAL A 49 -2.31 -70.78 -3.62
CA VAL A 49 -3.56 -71.54 -3.50
C VAL A 49 -4.47 -71.18 -4.67
N TYR A 50 -5.10 -72.16 -5.31
CA TYR A 50 -6.10 -71.93 -6.34
C TYR A 50 -7.52 -72.22 -5.83
N GLY A 51 -8.53 -71.61 -6.46
CA GLY A 51 -9.94 -71.90 -6.19
C GLY A 51 -10.86 -70.75 -6.58
N LYS A 52 -12.14 -71.05 -6.80
CA LYS A 52 -13.13 -70.05 -7.23
C LYS A 52 -13.34 -68.92 -6.23
N THR A 53 -13.08 -69.16 -4.96
CA THR A 53 -13.19 -68.15 -3.89
C THR A 53 -12.33 -66.90 -4.11
N PHE A 54 -11.29 -66.98 -4.97
CA PHE A 54 -10.40 -65.86 -5.29
C PHE A 54 -10.82 -65.06 -6.54
N GLU A 55 -11.91 -65.46 -7.21
CA GLU A 55 -12.42 -64.78 -8.41
C GLU A 55 -12.74 -63.30 -8.14
N ASP A 56 -13.40 -62.98 -7.02
CA ASP A 56 -13.76 -61.62 -6.66
C ASP A 56 -12.53 -60.74 -6.34
N ASN A 57 -11.56 -61.26 -5.56
CA ASN A 57 -10.33 -60.55 -5.21
C ASN A 57 -9.51 -60.18 -6.47
N TYR A 58 -9.37 -61.13 -7.40
CA TYR A 58 -8.77 -60.89 -8.71
C TYR A 58 -9.57 -59.86 -9.53
N ARG A 59 -10.91 -59.95 -9.55
CA ARG A 59 -11.79 -58.98 -10.22
C ARG A 59 -11.77 -57.57 -9.57
N ASP A 60 -11.29 -57.45 -8.32
CA ASP A 60 -11.00 -56.17 -7.66
C ASP A 60 -9.56 -55.66 -7.88
N LYS A 61 -8.68 -56.46 -8.46
CA LYS A 61 -7.23 -56.19 -8.61
C LYS A 61 -6.53 -55.99 -7.26
N GLU A 62 -6.94 -56.76 -6.25
CA GLU A 62 -6.18 -56.83 -5.01
C GLU A 62 -4.77 -57.39 -5.30
N PRO A 63 -3.71 -56.87 -4.65
CA PRO A 63 -2.37 -57.42 -4.80
C PRO A 63 -2.32 -58.87 -4.32
N HIS A 64 -1.40 -59.67 -4.87
CA HIS A 64 -1.26 -61.10 -4.58
C HIS A 64 -2.41 -62.00 -5.07
N TYR A 65 -3.27 -61.51 -5.98
CA TYR A 65 -4.29 -62.31 -6.66
C TYR A 65 -4.11 -62.32 -8.18
N PHE A 66 -4.11 -63.51 -8.77
CA PHE A 66 -3.88 -63.74 -10.21
C PHE A 66 -5.02 -64.52 -10.87
N GLY A 67 -5.21 -64.28 -12.17
CA GLY A 67 -6.27 -64.85 -13.00
C GLY A 67 -6.13 -64.33 -14.43
N ASP A 68 -6.83 -64.96 -15.39
CA ASP A 68 -6.54 -64.80 -16.82
C ASP A 68 -5.07 -65.18 -17.11
N ILE A 69 -4.71 -66.39 -16.66
CA ILE A 69 -3.32 -66.82 -16.45
C ILE A 69 -2.55 -67.07 -17.77
N PHE A 70 -3.26 -67.40 -18.85
CA PHE A 70 -2.64 -67.79 -20.12
C PHE A 70 -1.88 -66.64 -20.81
N PRO A 71 -2.43 -65.41 -20.94
CA PRO A 71 -1.65 -64.24 -21.33
C PRO A 71 -0.43 -63.94 -20.45
N LEU A 72 -0.46 -64.33 -19.16
CA LEU A 72 0.67 -64.06 -18.25
C LEU A 72 1.83 -65.04 -18.52
N ILE A 73 1.58 -66.32 -18.82
CA ILE A 73 2.65 -67.28 -19.13
C ILE A 73 3.30 -67.05 -20.51
N GLU A 74 2.69 -66.25 -21.40
CA GLU A 74 3.30 -65.85 -22.69
C GLU A 74 4.55 -64.96 -22.54
N SER A 75 4.79 -64.37 -21.37
CA SER A 75 6.02 -63.62 -21.09
C SER A 75 6.69 -64.13 -19.82
N ASP A 76 7.96 -64.46 -19.97
CA ASP A 76 8.87 -64.83 -18.88
C ASP A 76 9.22 -63.60 -18.00
N ASP A 77 8.75 -62.41 -18.37
CA ASP A 77 8.74 -61.20 -17.52
C ASP A 77 7.74 -61.29 -16.35
N ASN A 78 6.68 -62.09 -16.48
CA ASN A 78 5.64 -62.21 -15.46
C ASN A 78 6.07 -63.18 -14.37
N HIS A 79 6.01 -62.72 -13.12
CA HIS A 79 6.45 -63.47 -11.95
C HIS A 79 5.44 -63.38 -10.81
N PHE A 80 5.41 -64.40 -9.96
CA PHE A 80 4.86 -64.33 -8.59
C PHE A 80 6.01 -64.44 -7.59
N THR A 81 5.78 -64.09 -6.33
CA THR A 81 6.80 -64.22 -5.26
C THR A 81 6.48 -65.35 -4.29
N ARG A 82 7.52 -66.08 -3.85
CA ARG A 82 7.38 -67.15 -2.85
C ARG A 82 8.72 -67.40 -2.16
N TYR A 83 8.75 -67.33 -0.82
CA TYR A 83 9.95 -67.32 0.03
C TYR A 83 10.88 -66.11 -0.23
N ASP A 84 11.19 -65.34 0.81
CA ASP A 84 12.20 -64.26 0.82
C ASP A 84 12.13 -63.26 -0.36
N ASN A 85 10.91 -63.00 -0.87
CA ASN A 85 10.62 -62.19 -2.05
C ASN A 85 11.39 -62.62 -3.33
N ARG A 86 11.76 -63.90 -3.45
CA ARG A 86 12.32 -64.41 -4.71
C ARG A 86 11.21 -64.48 -5.76
N PRO A 87 11.42 -63.91 -6.96
CA PRO A 87 10.49 -64.08 -8.08
C PRO A 87 10.63 -65.50 -8.67
N GLU A 88 9.49 -66.12 -8.92
CA GLU A 88 9.33 -67.39 -9.64
C GLU A 88 8.50 -67.12 -10.91
N GLU A 89 8.85 -67.77 -12.03
CA GLU A 89 8.22 -67.49 -13.33
C GLU A 89 6.75 -67.96 -13.36
N MET A 90 5.87 -67.15 -13.96
CA MET A 90 4.42 -67.40 -13.92
C MET A 90 4.00 -68.77 -14.50
N ARG A 91 4.79 -69.38 -15.39
CA ARG A 91 4.49 -70.72 -15.92
C ARG A 91 4.48 -71.81 -14.84
N GLU A 92 5.32 -71.69 -13.80
CA GLU A 92 5.41 -72.70 -12.73
C GLU A 92 4.21 -72.67 -11.77
N ILE A 93 3.29 -71.69 -11.89
CA ILE A 93 2.19 -71.49 -10.93
C ILE A 93 1.29 -72.73 -10.77
N PHE A 94 1.08 -73.51 -11.84
CA PHE A 94 0.24 -74.72 -11.81
C PHE A 94 0.87 -75.83 -10.96
N LYS A 95 2.19 -75.96 -11.05
CA LYS A 95 3.05 -76.90 -10.31
C LYS A 95 3.12 -76.47 -8.84
N VAL A 96 3.37 -75.18 -8.59
CA VAL A 96 3.47 -74.58 -7.25
C VAL A 96 2.13 -74.57 -6.48
N ALA A 97 1.00 -74.38 -7.17
CA ALA A 97 -0.34 -74.48 -6.60
C ALA A 97 -0.86 -75.93 -6.44
N ASN A 98 0.01 -76.93 -6.64
CA ASN A 98 -0.30 -78.38 -6.56
C ASN A 98 -1.38 -78.90 -7.52
N ILE A 99 -1.75 -78.15 -8.58
CA ILE A 99 -2.74 -78.60 -9.56
C ILE A 99 -2.31 -79.93 -10.18
N PHE A 100 -1.05 -80.01 -10.65
CA PHE A 100 -0.49 -81.23 -11.22
C PHE A 100 -0.40 -82.39 -10.21
N SER A 101 -0.12 -82.10 -8.94
CA SER A 101 -0.12 -83.10 -7.85
C SER A 101 -1.51 -83.73 -7.68
N HIS A 102 -2.55 -82.91 -7.58
CA HIS A 102 -3.94 -83.38 -7.42
C HIS A 102 -4.43 -84.20 -8.64
N LEU A 103 -3.91 -83.91 -9.85
CA LEU A 103 -4.23 -84.69 -11.05
C LEU A 103 -3.62 -86.10 -11.04
N HIS A 104 -2.37 -86.26 -10.59
CA HIS A 104 -1.76 -87.59 -10.40
C HIS A 104 -2.44 -88.40 -9.30
N GLU A 105 -2.76 -87.75 -8.17
CA GLU A 105 -3.49 -88.36 -7.05
C GLU A 105 -4.86 -88.92 -7.49
N ALA A 106 -5.61 -88.18 -8.31
CA ALA A 106 -6.93 -88.58 -8.80
C ALA A 106 -6.91 -89.86 -9.67
N ILE A 107 -5.78 -90.17 -10.31
CA ILE A 107 -5.58 -91.36 -11.15
C ILE A 107 -5.07 -92.54 -10.32
N GLN A 108 -4.50 -92.27 -9.14
CA GLN A 108 -3.78 -93.24 -8.31
C GLN A 108 -2.59 -93.85 -9.08
N GLU A 109 -1.79 -93.00 -9.71
CA GLU A 109 -0.61 -93.39 -10.50
C GLU A 109 0.51 -92.36 -10.30
N GLN A 110 1.76 -92.83 -10.18
CA GLN A 110 2.95 -92.01 -9.96
C GLN A 110 3.94 -92.08 -11.14
N GLY A 111 3.53 -92.71 -12.25
CA GLY A 111 4.31 -92.84 -13.47
C GLY A 111 3.97 -91.77 -14.49
N LYS A 112 4.31 -92.02 -15.77
CA LYS A 112 3.80 -91.21 -16.86
C LYS A 112 2.31 -91.47 -17.09
N VAL A 113 1.53 -90.40 -17.21
CA VAL A 113 0.07 -90.45 -17.39
C VAL A 113 -0.32 -90.10 -18.82
N ASP A 114 -0.98 -91.02 -19.51
CA ASP A 114 -1.53 -90.77 -20.85
C ASP A 114 -2.64 -89.70 -20.81
N THR A 115 -2.46 -88.63 -21.58
CA THR A 115 -3.18 -87.37 -21.39
C THR A 115 -3.67 -86.79 -22.73
N TYR A 116 -4.96 -86.46 -22.80
CA TYR A 116 -5.61 -85.84 -23.97
C TYR A 116 -6.12 -84.44 -23.58
N ILE A 117 -5.92 -83.43 -24.42
CA ILE A 117 -6.11 -82.03 -24.00
C ILE A 117 -6.90 -81.25 -25.06
N SER A 118 -8.04 -80.67 -24.68
CA SER A 118 -8.79 -79.77 -25.56
C SER A 118 -8.65 -78.34 -25.04
N PHE A 119 -8.18 -77.40 -25.86
CA PHE A 119 -8.06 -75.99 -25.49
C PHE A 119 -9.24 -75.15 -26.02
N SER A 120 -9.69 -74.17 -25.24
CA SER A 120 -10.53 -73.08 -25.76
C SER A 120 -9.83 -72.32 -26.88
N ALA A 121 -10.61 -71.66 -27.73
CA ALA A 121 -10.09 -70.84 -28.82
C ALA A 121 -9.50 -69.50 -28.32
N ASP A 122 -9.89 -69.03 -27.14
CA ASP A 122 -9.40 -67.76 -26.54
C ASP A 122 -7.96 -67.85 -26.00
N ILE A 123 -7.46 -69.06 -25.73
CA ILE A 123 -6.08 -69.28 -25.26
C ILE A 123 -5.17 -69.22 -26.50
N SER A 124 -4.16 -68.35 -26.51
CA SER A 124 -3.22 -68.22 -27.63
C SER A 124 -2.38 -69.49 -27.85
N ASP A 125 -1.93 -69.72 -29.08
CA ASP A 125 -1.16 -70.92 -29.40
C ASP A 125 0.20 -70.97 -28.66
N VAL A 126 0.81 -69.82 -28.36
CA VAL A 126 2.00 -69.69 -27.50
C VAL A 126 1.69 -70.15 -26.07
N ALA A 127 0.59 -69.67 -25.47
CA ALA A 127 0.20 -70.05 -24.12
C ALA A 127 -0.20 -71.53 -24.02
N ARG A 128 -0.86 -72.09 -25.05
CA ARG A 128 -1.13 -73.53 -25.14
C ARG A 128 0.19 -74.30 -25.15
N TRP A 129 1.14 -73.91 -26.00
CA TRP A 129 2.42 -74.60 -26.14
C TRP A 129 3.25 -74.59 -24.84
N LYS A 130 3.38 -73.43 -24.16
CA LYS A 130 4.04 -73.37 -22.84
C LYS A 130 3.34 -74.22 -21.78
N PHE A 131 2.01 -74.24 -21.75
CA PHE A 131 1.25 -75.11 -20.83
C PHE A 131 1.44 -76.61 -21.11
N LEU A 132 1.66 -77.01 -22.37
CA LEU A 132 2.02 -78.39 -22.72
C LEU A 132 3.42 -78.77 -22.20
N GLN A 133 4.39 -77.85 -22.23
CA GLN A 133 5.73 -78.08 -21.68
C GLN A 133 5.70 -78.29 -20.16
N GLU A 134 4.96 -77.46 -19.42
CA GLU A 134 4.75 -77.62 -17.97
C GLU A 134 4.12 -78.97 -17.61
N LEU A 135 3.21 -79.49 -18.46
CA LEU A 135 2.63 -80.83 -18.31
C LEU A 135 3.63 -81.96 -18.60
N GLU A 136 4.46 -81.83 -19.65
CA GLU A 136 5.53 -82.81 -19.93
C GLU A 136 6.57 -82.86 -18.79
N GLU A 137 6.98 -81.71 -18.25
CA GLU A 137 7.83 -81.63 -17.04
C GLU A 137 7.18 -82.26 -15.81
N ALA A 138 5.85 -82.13 -15.67
CA ALA A 138 5.07 -82.75 -14.62
C ALA A 138 4.74 -84.24 -14.88
N ASN A 139 5.40 -84.90 -15.82
CA ASN A 139 5.25 -86.32 -16.20
C ASN A 139 3.90 -86.69 -16.86
N PHE A 140 3.15 -85.74 -17.40
CA PHE A 140 2.02 -86.06 -18.28
C PHE A 140 2.51 -86.39 -19.70
N ASN A 141 2.05 -87.50 -20.25
CA ASN A 141 2.32 -87.93 -21.62
C ASN A 141 1.19 -87.43 -22.52
N VAL A 142 1.38 -86.26 -23.14
CA VAL A 142 0.34 -85.68 -24.01
C VAL A 142 0.29 -86.45 -25.32
N ILE A 143 -0.84 -87.11 -25.59
CA ILE A 143 -1.06 -87.91 -26.80
C ILE A 143 -1.57 -87.05 -27.95
N GLU A 144 -2.51 -86.14 -27.67
CA GLU A 144 -3.12 -85.26 -28.68
C GLU A 144 -3.72 -84.03 -27.96
N SER A 145 -3.62 -82.85 -28.58
CA SER A 145 -3.94 -81.54 -27.98
C SER A 145 -4.75 -80.55 -28.86
N VAL A 146 -5.01 -80.88 -30.13
CA VAL A 146 -5.60 -79.96 -31.13
C VAL A 146 -7.12 -80.06 -31.26
N ALA A 147 -7.74 -81.18 -30.85
CA ALA A 147 -9.17 -81.39 -31.06
C ALA A 147 -10.01 -80.43 -30.20
N ARG A 148 -10.71 -79.50 -30.84
CA ARG A 148 -11.62 -78.55 -30.19
C ARG A 148 -12.77 -79.26 -29.48
N ILE A 149 -13.21 -78.69 -28.35
CA ILE A 149 -14.38 -79.16 -27.59
C ILE A 149 -15.64 -79.28 -28.46
N SER A 150 -15.75 -78.46 -29.52
CA SER A 150 -16.79 -78.58 -30.54
C SER A 150 -16.82 -79.94 -31.26
N HIS A 151 -15.67 -80.47 -31.66
CA HIS A 151 -15.55 -81.78 -32.31
C HIS A 151 -15.84 -82.90 -31.30
N LEU A 152 -15.32 -82.78 -30.07
CA LEU A 152 -15.61 -83.75 -29.00
C LEU A 152 -17.11 -83.81 -28.66
N GLY A 153 -17.82 -82.68 -28.69
CA GLY A 153 -19.28 -82.63 -28.52
C GLY A 153 -20.07 -83.32 -29.63
N LEU A 154 -19.56 -83.28 -30.88
CA LEU A 154 -20.14 -84.02 -32.01
C LEU A 154 -19.89 -85.53 -31.88
N GLU A 155 -18.68 -85.94 -31.51
CA GLU A 155 -18.34 -87.35 -31.31
C GLU A 155 -19.05 -87.97 -30.10
N GLU A 156 -19.27 -87.23 -29.00
CA GLU A 156 -20.12 -87.71 -27.90
C GLU A 156 -21.59 -87.86 -28.34
N SER A 157 -22.12 -86.89 -29.10
CA SER A 157 -23.48 -86.96 -29.67
C SER A 157 -23.65 -88.13 -30.65
N LYS A 158 -22.62 -88.44 -31.42
CA LYS A 158 -22.53 -89.61 -32.33
C LYS A 158 -22.43 -90.92 -31.54
N LYS A 159 -21.62 -90.97 -30.47
CA LYS A 159 -21.55 -92.11 -29.53
C LYS A 159 -22.88 -92.40 -28.83
N ARG A 160 -23.69 -91.36 -28.54
CA ARG A 160 -25.08 -91.50 -28.06
C ARG A 160 -26.08 -91.97 -29.13
N GLY A 161 -25.67 -92.13 -30.39
CA GLY A 161 -26.53 -92.51 -31.51
C GLY A 161 -27.43 -91.39 -32.05
N VAL A 162 -27.21 -90.13 -31.63
CA VAL A 162 -28.04 -88.98 -32.04
C VAL A 162 -27.63 -88.46 -33.42
N PHE A 163 -26.33 -88.36 -33.67
CA PHE A 163 -25.76 -87.90 -34.94
C PHE A 163 -25.22 -89.07 -35.76
N THR A 164 -26.11 -89.62 -36.59
CA THR A 164 -25.89 -90.78 -37.46
C THR A 164 -26.10 -90.44 -38.94
N THR A 165 -26.57 -89.24 -39.27
CA THR A 165 -26.83 -88.78 -40.64
C THR A 165 -25.66 -87.95 -41.17
N PRO A 166 -25.09 -88.27 -42.35
CA PRO A 166 -24.12 -87.42 -43.02
C PRO A 166 -24.75 -86.08 -43.43
N GLY A 167 -24.04 -84.97 -43.24
CA GLY A 167 -24.56 -83.62 -43.49
C GLY A 167 -23.79 -82.54 -42.74
N MET A 168 -24.35 -81.33 -42.65
CA MET A 168 -23.74 -80.21 -41.92
C MET A 168 -24.20 -80.18 -40.46
N TYR A 169 -23.30 -79.82 -39.55
CA TYR A 169 -23.56 -79.74 -38.12
C TYR A 169 -23.03 -78.42 -37.57
N LEU A 170 -23.82 -77.78 -36.71
CA LEU A 170 -23.48 -76.49 -36.09
C LEU A 170 -23.17 -76.70 -34.61
N VAL A 171 -22.02 -76.24 -34.14
CA VAL A 171 -21.63 -76.33 -32.72
C VAL A 171 -21.41 -74.94 -32.16
N LEU A 172 -22.14 -74.61 -31.10
CA LEU A 172 -22.05 -73.36 -30.34
C LEU A 172 -21.41 -73.64 -28.99
N VAL A 173 -20.37 -72.89 -28.63
CA VAL A 173 -19.59 -73.03 -27.40
C VAL A 173 -19.59 -71.70 -26.65
N ALA A 174 -19.97 -71.72 -25.37
CA ALA A 174 -20.18 -70.56 -24.54
C ALA A 174 -19.80 -70.91 -23.08
N THR A 175 -18.50 -71.14 -22.86
CA THR A 175 -17.91 -71.60 -21.58
C THR A 175 -17.25 -70.48 -20.77
N ASN A 176 -16.99 -69.32 -21.39
CA ASN A 176 -16.27 -68.19 -20.82
C ASN A 176 -16.83 -66.85 -21.31
N ASP A 177 -16.02 -65.78 -21.33
CA ASP A 177 -16.32 -64.45 -21.86
C ASP A 177 -16.98 -64.49 -23.26
N ASN A 178 -16.53 -65.38 -24.14
CA ASN A 178 -16.82 -65.37 -25.59
C ASN A 178 -17.70 -66.54 -26.04
N MET A 179 -18.52 -66.32 -27.07
CA MET A 179 -19.27 -67.38 -27.73
C MET A 179 -18.62 -67.74 -29.06
N HIS A 180 -18.07 -68.94 -29.17
CA HIS A 180 -17.60 -69.50 -30.44
C HIS A 180 -18.71 -70.28 -31.12
N PHE A 181 -18.69 -70.29 -32.44
CA PHE A 181 -19.58 -71.12 -33.24
C PHE A 181 -18.85 -71.63 -34.48
N SER A 182 -19.05 -72.91 -34.75
CA SER A 182 -18.22 -73.69 -35.65
C SER A 182 -19.10 -74.62 -36.49
N LEU A 183 -18.82 -74.66 -37.78
CA LEU A 183 -19.57 -75.42 -38.76
C LEU A 183 -18.74 -76.63 -39.17
N TYR A 184 -19.31 -77.82 -38.97
CA TYR A 184 -18.69 -79.10 -39.28
C TYR A 184 -19.46 -79.81 -40.39
N LYS A 185 -18.76 -80.65 -41.17
CA LYS A 185 -19.35 -81.55 -42.15
C LYS A 185 -19.02 -82.98 -41.77
N SER A 186 -20.05 -83.83 -41.67
CA SER A 186 -19.88 -85.28 -41.53
C SER A 186 -19.58 -85.89 -42.91
N VAL A 187 -18.40 -86.46 -43.07
CA VAL A 187 -17.91 -87.12 -44.30
C VAL A 187 -17.28 -88.45 -43.87
N GLU A 188 -17.65 -89.56 -44.50
CA GLU A 188 -17.10 -90.90 -44.19
C GLU A 188 -17.14 -91.25 -42.67
N ASN A 189 -18.18 -90.77 -41.98
CA ASN A 189 -18.39 -90.89 -40.53
C ASN A 189 -17.38 -90.12 -39.65
N LEU A 190 -16.61 -89.17 -40.19
CA LEU A 190 -15.73 -88.23 -39.49
C LEU A 190 -16.27 -86.79 -39.57
N PHE A 191 -16.04 -85.98 -38.53
CA PHE A 191 -16.46 -84.57 -38.47
C PHE A 191 -15.33 -83.60 -38.84
N VAL A 192 -15.28 -83.18 -40.10
CA VAL A 192 -14.32 -82.18 -40.60
C VAL A 192 -14.83 -80.77 -40.31
N ARG A 193 -13.99 -79.92 -39.69
CA ARG A 193 -14.30 -78.50 -39.45
C ARG A 193 -14.23 -77.72 -40.77
N VAL A 194 -15.32 -77.03 -41.12
CA VAL A 194 -15.42 -76.23 -42.36
C VAL A 194 -15.05 -74.77 -42.12
N ASN A 195 -15.56 -74.17 -41.04
CA ASN A 195 -15.24 -72.80 -40.64
C ASN A 195 -15.63 -72.56 -39.17
N GLU A 196 -15.08 -71.51 -38.55
CA GLU A 196 -15.45 -71.07 -37.20
C GLU A 196 -15.43 -69.53 -37.07
N SER A 197 -16.14 -69.03 -36.06
CA SER A 197 -16.21 -67.59 -35.75
C SER A 197 -16.58 -67.36 -34.29
N THR A 198 -16.48 -66.12 -33.83
CA THR A 198 -16.56 -65.74 -32.42
C THR A 198 -17.39 -64.47 -32.23
N LEU A 199 -18.24 -64.45 -31.19
CA LEU A 199 -18.96 -63.28 -30.71
C LEU A 199 -18.41 -62.89 -29.32
N LEU A 200 -17.68 -61.77 -29.30
CA LEU A 200 -16.98 -61.29 -28.12
C LEU A 200 -17.94 -60.82 -27.02
N GLY A 201 -17.70 -61.26 -25.78
CA GLY A 201 -18.53 -60.90 -24.61
C GLY A 201 -19.94 -61.51 -24.61
N PHE A 202 -20.18 -62.57 -25.38
CA PHE A 202 -21.48 -63.26 -25.47
C PHE A 202 -21.45 -64.72 -24.97
N GLY A 203 -20.33 -65.20 -24.42
CA GLY A 203 -20.24 -66.57 -23.87
C GLY A 203 -20.92 -66.73 -22.51
N LEU A 204 -20.94 -65.68 -21.70
CA LEU A 204 -21.60 -65.65 -20.40
C LEU A 204 -23.14 -65.54 -20.53
N ASP A 205 -23.87 -65.76 -19.42
CA ASP A 205 -25.34 -65.73 -19.42
C ASP A 205 -25.88 -64.39 -19.95
N VAL A 206 -26.60 -64.46 -21.08
CA VAL A 206 -27.21 -63.32 -21.75
C VAL A 206 -28.23 -62.60 -20.85
N ARG A 207 -28.86 -63.28 -19.88
CA ARG A 207 -29.75 -62.64 -18.89
C ARG A 207 -28.97 -61.87 -17.83
N LYS A 208 -27.83 -62.41 -17.38
CA LYS A 208 -26.86 -61.72 -16.51
C LYS A 208 -26.35 -60.45 -17.20
N ARG A 209 -25.95 -60.56 -18.48
CA ARG A 209 -25.56 -59.42 -19.33
C ARG A 209 -26.69 -58.39 -19.52
N ALA A 210 -27.90 -58.83 -19.89
CA ALA A 210 -29.06 -57.96 -20.04
C ALA A 210 -29.38 -57.16 -18.78
N LEU A 211 -29.19 -57.77 -17.60
CA LEU A 211 -29.37 -57.12 -16.31
C LEU A 211 -28.28 -56.08 -16.02
N ILE A 212 -27.01 -56.41 -16.24
CA ILE A 212 -25.86 -55.50 -16.06
C ILE A 212 -26.01 -54.26 -16.95
N GLU A 213 -26.26 -54.45 -18.24
CA GLU A 213 -26.47 -53.35 -19.19
C GLU A 213 -27.65 -52.48 -18.75
N SER A 214 -28.80 -53.08 -18.38
CA SER A 214 -29.98 -52.34 -17.92
C SER A 214 -29.75 -51.58 -16.61
N VAL A 215 -28.90 -52.08 -15.71
CA VAL A 215 -28.53 -51.40 -14.47
C VAL A 215 -27.67 -50.17 -14.76
N VAL A 216 -26.59 -50.37 -15.53
CA VAL A 216 -25.63 -49.31 -15.87
C VAL A 216 -26.27 -48.23 -16.75
N GLU A 217 -27.09 -48.61 -17.74
CA GLU A 217 -27.85 -47.65 -18.56
C GLU A 217 -28.85 -46.84 -17.72
N ASN A 218 -29.55 -47.45 -16.76
CA ASN A 218 -30.55 -46.74 -15.96
C ASN A 218 -29.90 -45.67 -15.08
N ILE A 219 -28.76 -46.00 -14.45
CA ILE A 219 -27.94 -45.02 -13.70
C ILE A 219 -27.39 -43.97 -14.68
N ASN A 220 -26.66 -44.38 -15.73
CA ASN A 220 -25.93 -43.47 -16.60
C ASN A 220 -26.85 -42.53 -17.42
N ARG A 221 -28.08 -42.94 -17.71
CA ARG A 221 -29.13 -42.08 -18.28
C ARG A 221 -29.42 -40.84 -17.41
N THR A 222 -29.25 -40.94 -16.10
CA THR A 222 -29.43 -39.83 -15.16
C THR A 222 -28.12 -39.13 -14.79
N THR A 223 -27.01 -39.86 -14.69
CA THR A 223 -25.72 -39.31 -14.20
C THR A 223 -24.76 -38.85 -15.30
N ARG A 224 -24.76 -39.51 -16.46
CA ARG A 224 -23.81 -39.33 -17.58
C ARG A 224 -22.32 -39.44 -17.16
N PHE A 225 -22.02 -40.28 -16.19
CA PHE A 225 -20.65 -40.57 -15.73
C PHE A 225 -19.81 -41.34 -16.75
N LEU A 226 -20.44 -42.14 -17.62
CA LEU A 226 -19.76 -42.91 -18.69
C LEU A 226 -20.12 -42.29 -20.04
N SER A 227 -19.11 -41.98 -20.87
CA SER A 227 -19.30 -41.35 -22.19
C SER A 227 -18.74 -42.18 -23.35
N THR A 228 -17.76 -43.04 -23.08
CA THR A 228 -17.04 -43.83 -24.09
C THR A 228 -17.36 -45.33 -23.98
N SER A 229 -17.24 -46.05 -25.10
CA SER A 229 -17.50 -47.50 -25.16
C SER A 229 -16.59 -48.31 -24.21
N ASP A 230 -15.38 -47.82 -23.95
CA ASP A 230 -14.40 -48.43 -23.05
C ASP A 230 -14.76 -48.23 -21.57
N GLU A 231 -15.24 -47.05 -21.17
CA GLU A 231 -15.79 -46.81 -19.83
C GLU A 231 -17.01 -47.70 -19.55
N PHE A 232 -17.91 -47.84 -20.53
CA PHE A 232 -19.03 -48.78 -20.45
C PHE A 232 -18.56 -50.23 -20.32
N ALA A 233 -17.61 -50.69 -21.14
CA ALA A 233 -17.09 -52.06 -21.08
C ALA A 233 -16.42 -52.37 -19.72
N LYS A 234 -15.65 -51.41 -19.18
CA LYS A 234 -15.01 -51.52 -17.86
C LYS A 234 -16.03 -51.57 -16.73
N GLU A 235 -17.07 -50.72 -16.76
CA GLU A 235 -18.12 -50.75 -15.74
C GLU A 235 -18.99 -52.01 -15.86
N TYR A 236 -19.36 -52.46 -17.06
CA TYR A 236 -20.07 -53.73 -17.25
C TYR A 236 -19.29 -54.91 -16.64
N LYS A 237 -17.97 -55.02 -16.90
CA LYS A 237 -17.12 -56.07 -16.32
C LYS A 237 -17.01 -55.96 -14.79
N ARG A 238 -17.01 -54.74 -14.24
CA ARG A 238 -17.02 -54.51 -12.77
C ARG A 238 -18.33 -54.95 -12.11
N GLN A 239 -19.46 -54.60 -12.70
CA GLN A 239 -20.80 -54.89 -12.15
C GLN A 239 -21.19 -56.37 -12.22
N GLU A 240 -20.49 -57.15 -13.07
CA GLU A 240 -20.80 -58.57 -13.31
C GLU A 240 -20.86 -59.43 -12.04
N ARG A 241 -19.99 -59.14 -11.06
CA ARG A 241 -19.94 -59.83 -9.75
C ARG A 241 -21.27 -59.76 -8.98
N PHE A 242 -22.01 -58.65 -9.11
CA PHE A 242 -23.25 -58.46 -8.36
C PHE A 242 -24.46 -59.09 -9.05
N ALA A 243 -24.35 -59.39 -10.36
CA ALA A 243 -25.50 -59.74 -11.17
C ALA A 243 -26.12 -61.09 -10.80
N ASP A 244 -25.36 -62.06 -10.28
CA ASP A 244 -25.92 -63.33 -9.80
C ASP A 244 -26.72 -63.14 -8.49
N ASN A 245 -26.28 -62.22 -7.63
CA ASN A 245 -27.04 -61.80 -6.45
C ASN A 245 -28.31 -61.04 -6.88
N TRP A 246 -28.22 -60.12 -7.83
CA TRP A 246 -29.38 -59.39 -8.36
C TRP A 246 -30.39 -60.31 -9.06
N LEU A 247 -29.95 -61.28 -9.87
CA LEU A 247 -30.81 -62.31 -10.46
C LEU A 247 -31.51 -63.13 -9.38
N SER A 248 -30.81 -63.48 -8.30
CA SER A 248 -31.38 -64.16 -7.13
C SER A 248 -32.42 -63.28 -6.39
N GLN A 249 -32.17 -61.98 -6.25
CA GLN A 249 -33.16 -61.03 -5.71
C GLN A 249 -34.39 -60.89 -6.62
N ILE A 250 -34.22 -60.96 -7.95
CA ILE A 250 -35.31 -60.90 -8.92
C ILE A 250 -36.15 -62.19 -8.90
N ALA A 251 -35.51 -63.36 -8.89
CA ALA A 251 -36.17 -64.66 -8.88
C ALA A 251 -37.01 -64.90 -7.61
N ASN A 252 -36.57 -64.38 -6.46
CA ASN A 252 -37.27 -64.52 -5.17
C ASN A 252 -38.45 -63.53 -4.97
N ARG A 253 -38.84 -62.77 -6.00
CA ARG A 253 -39.96 -61.80 -5.92
C ARG A 253 -41.15 -62.25 -6.75
N ARG A 254 -42.34 -61.73 -6.41
CA ARG A 254 -43.59 -62.07 -7.13
C ARG A 254 -43.51 -61.55 -8.57
N PRO A 255 -43.89 -62.36 -9.59
CA PRO A 255 -43.91 -61.93 -10.98
C PRO A 255 -44.69 -60.64 -11.20
N GLY A 256 -44.20 -59.79 -12.12
CA GLY A 256 -44.84 -58.52 -12.51
C GLY A 256 -44.55 -57.32 -11.60
N ILE A 257 -44.01 -57.51 -10.39
CA ILE A 257 -43.63 -56.39 -9.51
C ILE A 257 -42.20 -55.92 -9.84
N PRO A 258 -41.93 -54.61 -9.98
CA PRO A 258 -40.56 -54.10 -10.11
C PRO A 258 -39.71 -54.42 -8.87
N VAL A 259 -38.48 -54.85 -9.09
CA VAL A 259 -37.51 -55.18 -8.04
C VAL A 259 -36.46 -54.07 -7.99
N SER A 260 -36.42 -53.36 -6.86
CA SER A 260 -35.42 -52.30 -6.62
C SER A 260 -34.13 -52.91 -6.08
N LEU A 261 -33.06 -52.85 -6.87
CA LEU A 261 -31.72 -53.29 -6.50
C LEU A 261 -30.99 -52.14 -5.78
N PRO A 262 -30.60 -52.27 -4.50
CA PRO A 262 -30.01 -51.17 -3.72
C PRO A 262 -28.48 -51.10 -3.84
N ASN A 263 -27.91 -49.97 -3.40
CA ASN A 263 -26.48 -49.78 -3.12
C ASN A 263 -25.52 -49.97 -4.32
N ILE A 264 -25.97 -49.67 -5.54
CA ILE A 264 -25.16 -49.83 -6.76
C ILE A 264 -24.30 -48.58 -6.97
N THR A 265 -22.97 -48.73 -7.01
CA THR A 265 -22.01 -47.63 -7.22
C THR A 265 -21.26 -47.83 -8.54
N PHE A 266 -20.76 -46.75 -9.16
CA PHE A 266 -19.85 -46.82 -10.32
C PHE A 266 -18.39 -46.64 -9.88
N ALA A 267 -17.42 -47.11 -10.66
CA ALA A 267 -15.99 -46.92 -10.40
C ALA A 267 -15.59 -45.42 -10.38
N VAL A 268 -16.24 -44.61 -11.22
CA VAL A 268 -16.06 -43.15 -11.29
C VAL A 268 -16.70 -42.42 -10.09
N ALA A 269 -17.65 -43.07 -9.40
CA ALA A 269 -18.42 -42.49 -8.29
C ALA A 269 -18.66 -43.51 -7.15
N PRO A 270 -17.59 -44.01 -6.49
CA PRO A 270 -17.69 -45.15 -5.57
C PRO A 270 -18.49 -44.82 -4.30
N ASN A 271 -18.51 -43.55 -3.89
CA ASN A 271 -19.22 -43.07 -2.70
C ASN A 271 -20.68 -42.67 -2.96
N ASN A 272 -21.24 -42.97 -4.14
CA ASN A 272 -22.58 -42.54 -4.55
C ASN A 272 -23.47 -43.77 -4.86
N PRO A 273 -24.22 -44.30 -3.86
CA PRO A 273 -25.04 -45.50 -4.01
C PRO A 273 -26.40 -45.20 -4.64
N TYR A 274 -26.64 -45.79 -5.82
CA TYR A 274 -27.92 -45.73 -6.53
C TYR A 274 -28.83 -46.93 -6.17
N THR A 275 -30.13 -46.72 -6.29
CA THR A 275 -31.13 -47.79 -6.24
C THR A 275 -31.82 -47.89 -7.59
N VAL A 276 -31.77 -49.07 -8.22
CA VAL A 276 -32.22 -49.27 -9.60
C VAL A 276 -33.46 -50.17 -9.65
N PRO A 277 -34.63 -49.68 -10.11
CA PRO A 277 -35.80 -50.51 -10.33
C PRO A 277 -35.70 -51.28 -11.65
N ILE A 278 -35.74 -52.61 -11.57
CA ILE A 278 -35.77 -53.53 -12.72
C ILE A 278 -37.13 -54.22 -12.75
N LYS A 279 -37.84 -54.24 -13.89
CA LYS A 279 -39.01 -55.11 -14.05
C LYS A 279 -38.58 -56.45 -14.63
N PRO A 280 -39.04 -57.61 -14.10
CA PRO A 280 -38.71 -58.91 -14.69
C PRO A 280 -39.12 -59.04 -16.16
N ILE A 281 -40.28 -58.51 -16.54
CA ILE A 281 -40.78 -58.58 -17.93
C ILE A 281 -39.96 -57.74 -18.92
N ASP A 282 -39.52 -56.54 -18.52
CA ASP A 282 -38.63 -55.69 -19.33
C ASP A 282 -37.26 -56.39 -19.54
N LEU A 283 -36.73 -57.03 -18.50
CA LEU A 283 -35.48 -57.80 -18.54
C LEU A 283 -35.60 -59.04 -19.45
N ASP A 284 -36.72 -59.77 -19.37
CA ASP A 284 -36.94 -60.95 -20.18
C ASP A 284 -37.13 -60.59 -21.68
N GLN A 285 -37.78 -59.46 -21.97
CA GLN A 285 -37.85 -58.89 -23.33
C GLN A 285 -36.48 -58.48 -23.87
N ARG A 286 -35.63 -57.81 -23.05
CA ARG A 286 -34.25 -57.47 -23.43
C ARG A 286 -33.41 -58.73 -23.69
N THR A 287 -33.57 -59.74 -22.84
CA THR A 287 -32.86 -61.03 -22.97
C THR A 287 -33.25 -61.74 -24.27
N GLU A 288 -34.55 -61.73 -24.62
CA GLU A 288 -35.06 -62.28 -25.89
C GLU A 288 -34.51 -61.52 -27.10
N GLY A 289 -34.48 -60.18 -27.07
CA GLY A 289 -33.91 -59.36 -28.14
C GLY A 289 -32.41 -59.59 -28.36
N LEU A 290 -31.62 -59.75 -27.28
CA LEU A 290 -30.20 -60.09 -27.38
C LEU A 290 -29.99 -61.52 -27.93
N VAL A 291 -30.79 -62.48 -27.50
CA VAL A 291 -30.75 -63.86 -28.03
C VAL A 291 -31.08 -63.89 -29.52
N ASP A 292 -32.10 -63.15 -29.96
CA ASP A 292 -32.45 -63.03 -31.38
C ASP A 292 -31.33 -62.36 -32.21
N GLU A 293 -30.63 -61.37 -31.66
CA GLU A 293 -29.47 -60.75 -32.33
C GLU A 293 -28.30 -61.74 -32.49
N ILE A 294 -27.97 -62.50 -31.44
CA ILE A 294 -26.94 -63.54 -31.45
C ILE A 294 -27.29 -64.61 -32.48
N VAL A 295 -28.52 -65.13 -32.43
CA VAL A 295 -29.00 -66.17 -33.36
C VAL A 295 -29.07 -65.64 -34.80
N ARG A 296 -29.37 -64.36 -35.02
CA ARG A 296 -29.27 -63.75 -36.37
C ARG A 296 -27.84 -63.76 -36.88
N LYS A 297 -26.85 -63.37 -36.07
CA LYS A 297 -25.42 -63.38 -36.47
C LYS A 297 -24.93 -64.81 -36.78
N ILE A 298 -25.36 -65.80 -36.01
CA ILE A 298 -25.08 -67.22 -36.27
C ILE A 298 -25.72 -67.67 -37.60
N ALA A 299 -26.98 -67.30 -37.87
CA ALA A 299 -27.66 -67.60 -39.13
C ALA A 299 -27.08 -66.84 -40.34
N ASP A 300 -26.52 -65.65 -40.12
CA ASP A 300 -25.78 -64.88 -41.13
C ASP A 300 -24.42 -65.54 -41.44
N PHE A 301 -23.72 -66.09 -40.44
CA PHE A 301 -22.49 -66.89 -40.60
C PHE A 301 -22.73 -68.23 -41.34
N VAL A 302 -23.80 -68.97 -41.03
CA VAL A 302 -24.11 -70.21 -41.77
C VAL A 302 -24.37 -69.88 -43.25
N ARG A 303 -25.07 -68.76 -43.52
CA ARG A 303 -25.33 -68.28 -44.89
C ARG A 303 -24.06 -67.80 -45.62
N SER A 304 -23.12 -67.14 -44.94
CA SER A 304 -21.85 -66.70 -45.57
C SER A 304 -20.93 -67.87 -45.92
N ASN A 305 -21.12 -69.04 -45.30
CA ASN A 305 -20.47 -70.30 -45.66
C ASN A 305 -21.22 -71.06 -46.79
N ASN A 306 -22.16 -70.41 -47.48
CA ASN A 306 -22.99 -70.98 -48.56
C ASN A 306 -23.90 -72.15 -48.15
N VAL A 307 -24.16 -72.32 -46.84
CA VAL A 307 -25.05 -73.36 -46.31
C VAL A 307 -26.42 -72.76 -45.99
N LYS A 308 -27.49 -73.50 -46.31
CA LYS A 308 -28.88 -73.12 -46.03
C LYS A 308 -29.32 -73.66 -44.67
N SER A 309 -30.23 -72.97 -43.99
CA SER A 309 -30.66 -73.35 -42.63
C SER A 309 -31.39 -74.69 -42.50
N HIS A 310 -31.72 -75.35 -43.61
CA HIS A 310 -32.29 -76.71 -43.66
C HIS A 310 -31.27 -77.80 -44.06
N GLU A 311 -30.01 -77.43 -44.32
CA GLU A 311 -28.91 -78.36 -44.59
C GLU A 311 -28.15 -78.73 -43.30
N ILE A 312 -28.56 -78.14 -42.17
CA ILE A 312 -28.06 -78.44 -40.82
C ILE A 312 -28.84 -79.65 -40.24
N GLU A 313 -28.16 -80.78 -40.09
CA GLU A 313 -28.69 -82.05 -39.59
C GLU A 313 -28.82 -82.10 -38.06
N GLY A 314 -28.06 -81.27 -37.35
CA GLY A 314 -28.03 -81.23 -35.90
C GLY A 314 -27.23 -80.05 -35.33
N ILE A 315 -27.55 -79.69 -34.10
CA ILE A 315 -26.94 -78.55 -33.40
C ILE A 315 -26.46 -79.01 -32.02
N VAL A 316 -25.22 -78.67 -31.67
CA VAL A 316 -24.65 -78.85 -30.33
C VAL A 316 -24.56 -77.51 -29.63
N PHE A 317 -24.96 -77.50 -28.37
CA PHE A 317 -24.80 -76.40 -27.44
C PHE A 317 -23.87 -76.83 -26.30
N ILE A 318 -22.75 -76.13 -26.09
CA ILE A 318 -21.79 -76.41 -25.02
C ILE A 318 -21.66 -75.16 -24.13
N GLY A 319 -21.97 -75.29 -22.83
CA GLY A 319 -21.89 -74.20 -21.86
C GLY A 319 -23.24 -73.84 -21.22
N ASN A 320 -23.19 -73.23 -20.04
CA ASN A 320 -24.40 -73.00 -19.22
C ASN A 320 -25.36 -71.94 -19.82
N THR A 321 -24.86 -71.02 -20.64
CA THR A 321 -25.64 -69.97 -21.33
C THR A 321 -26.79 -70.53 -22.18
N PHE A 322 -26.64 -71.75 -22.71
CA PHE A 322 -27.67 -72.43 -23.50
C PHE A 322 -28.72 -73.19 -22.68
N THR A 323 -28.67 -73.12 -21.34
CA THR A 323 -29.77 -73.61 -20.49
C THR A 323 -31.04 -72.77 -20.63
N ASN A 324 -30.90 -71.49 -20.98
CA ASN A 324 -32.03 -70.59 -21.25
C ASN A 324 -32.88 -71.09 -22.43
N THR A 325 -34.17 -71.30 -22.21
CA THR A 325 -35.11 -71.83 -23.21
C THR A 325 -35.31 -70.89 -24.40
N LYS A 326 -35.10 -69.57 -24.23
CA LYS A 326 -35.16 -68.58 -25.31
C LYS A 326 -34.17 -68.88 -26.44
N PHE A 327 -32.97 -69.38 -26.12
CA PHE A 327 -31.99 -69.78 -27.15
C PHE A 327 -32.51 -70.90 -28.04
N SER A 328 -33.16 -71.91 -27.47
CA SER A 328 -33.74 -73.01 -28.27
C SER A 328 -34.93 -72.56 -29.10
N ALA A 329 -35.79 -71.69 -28.57
CA ALA A 329 -36.90 -71.10 -29.34
C ALA A 329 -36.39 -70.25 -30.52
N ALA A 330 -35.41 -69.38 -30.28
CA ALA A 330 -34.81 -68.55 -31.32
C ALA A 330 -34.09 -69.38 -32.39
N ILE A 331 -33.30 -70.38 -32.01
CA ILE A 331 -32.63 -71.30 -32.95
C ILE A 331 -33.66 -72.05 -33.80
N ASN A 332 -34.70 -72.63 -33.20
CA ASN A 332 -35.74 -73.37 -33.93
C ASN A 332 -36.56 -72.47 -34.87
N SER A 333 -36.57 -71.14 -34.63
CA SER A 333 -37.18 -70.18 -35.56
C SER A 333 -36.36 -69.93 -36.85
N LYS A 334 -35.06 -70.29 -36.86
CA LYS A 334 -34.13 -70.05 -37.98
C LYS A 334 -33.66 -71.35 -38.65
N PHE A 335 -33.48 -72.41 -37.87
CA PHE A 335 -32.97 -73.72 -38.30
C PHE A 335 -34.05 -74.76 -38.06
N ILE A 336 -34.49 -75.44 -39.12
CA ILE A 336 -35.61 -76.40 -39.06
C ILE A 336 -35.06 -77.76 -38.62
N VAL A 337 -34.68 -77.86 -37.35
CA VAL A 337 -34.01 -79.01 -36.75
C VAL A 337 -34.94 -79.65 -35.71
N SER A 338 -35.08 -80.97 -35.75
CA SER A 338 -35.89 -81.73 -34.80
C SER A 338 -35.31 -81.64 -33.37
N GLU A 339 -36.15 -81.57 -32.35
CA GLU A 339 -35.70 -81.37 -30.96
C GLU A 339 -34.71 -82.43 -30.46
N ASN A 340 -34.84 -83.68 -30.93
CA ASN A 340 -33.91 -84.77 -30.61
C ASN A 340 -32.52 -84.60 -31.25
N LYS A 341 -32.33 -83.68 -32.21
CA LYS A 341 -31.06 -83.30 -32.84
C LYS A 341 -30.44 -82.03 -32.23
N LEU A 342 -31.03 -81.48 -31.17
CA LEU A 342 -30.55 -80.31 -30.42
C LEU A 342 -29.86 -80.76 -29.12
N VAL A 343 -28.59 -81.15 -29.20
CA VAL A 343 -27.86 -81.72 -28.06
C VAL A 343 -27.29 -80.61 -27.17
N LYS A 344 -27.51 -80.69 -25.86
CA LYS A 344 -27.01 -79.73 -24.87
C LYS A 344 -26.04 -80.38 -23.89
N TYR A 345 -24.91 -79.71 -23.66
CA TYR A 345 -23.91 -80.03 -22.65
C TYR A 345 -23.74 -78.83 -21.72
N ARG A 346 -24.17 -78.98 -20.46
CA ARG A 346 -23.82 -78.03 -19.39
C ARG A 346 -22.36 -78.21 -19.00
N GLU A 347 -21.76 -77.23 -18.33
CA GLU A 347 -20.36 -77.31 -17.94
C GLU A 347 -20.05 -78.50 -17.03
N VAL A 348 -20.97 -78.83 -16.11
CA VAL A 348 -20.89 -80.02 -15.23
C VAL A 348 -20.96 -81.36 -16.00
N GLU A 349 -21.17 -81.32 -17.31
CA GLU A 349 -21.21 -82.47 -18.21
C GLU A 349 -20.06 -82.47 -19.22
N LEU A 350 -19.20 -81.44 -19.20
CA LEU A 350 -17.96 -81.40 -19.97
C LEU A 350 -17.04 -82.61 -19.71
N PRO A 351 -16.90 -83.20 -18.49
CA PRO A 351 -16.12 -84.42 -18.31
C PRO A 351 -16.59 -85.56 -19.22
N LYS A 352 -17.89 -85.66 -19.51
CA LYS A 352 -18.44 -86.68 -20.42
C LYS A 352 -17.98 -86.42 -21.85
N VAL A 353 -18.14 -85.18 -22.32
CA VAL A 353 -17.72 -84.72 -23.67
C VAL A 353 -16.22 -84.97 -23.88
N VAL A 354 -15.42 -84.50 -22.93
CA VAL A 354 -13.97 -84.52 -22.97
C VAL A 354 -13.41 -85.94 -22.92
N SER A 355 -14.03 -86.85 -22.17
CA SER A 355 -13.62 -88.26 -22.09
C SER A 355 -13.63 -89.02 -23.42
N VAL A 356 -14.39 -88.53 -24.42
CA VAL A 356 -14.46 -89.14 -25.75
C VAL A 356 -13.14 -88.95 -26.52
N TYR A 357 -12.30 -87.98 -26.14
CA TYR A 357 -10.99 -87.77 -26.76
C TYR A 357 -10.13 -89.04 -26.73
N ALA A 358 -10.06 -89.71 -25.56
CA ALA A 358 -9.35 -90.99 -25.40
C ALA A 358 -9.98 -92.19 -26.14
N GLN A 359 -11.01 -91.97 -26.96
CA GLN A 359 -11.76 -92.98 -27.72
C GLN A 359 -11.83 -92.64 -29.23
N ILE A 360 -11.28 -91.51 -29.66
CA ILE A 360 -11.20 -91.07 -31.05
C ILE A 360 -9.84 -91.48 -31.63
N ASP A 361 -9.81 -91.87 -32.91
CA ASP A 361 -8.55 -92.07 -33.62
C ASP A 361 -7.83 -90.72 -33.78
N CYS A 362 -6.71 -90.59 -33.05
CA CYS A 362 -5.92 -89.37 -33.02
C CYS A 362 -5.04 -89.18 -34.26
N ALA A 363 -4.87 -90.20 -35.12
CA ALA A 363 -4.12 -90.07 -36.37
C ALA A 363 -4.69 -88.99 -37.30
N GLN A 364 -5.99 -88.68 -37.20
CA GLN A 364 -6.64 -87.62 -37.98
C GLN A 364 -6.15 -86.19 -37.66
N PHE A 365 -5.48 -85.98 -36.52
CA PHE A 365 -5.03 -84.66 -36.08
C PHE A 365 -3.53 -84.40 -36.35
N LYS A 366 -2.74 -85.45 -36.66
CA LYS A 366 -1.27 -85.41 -36.68
C LYS A 366 -0.68 -84.24 -37.47
N GLU A 367 -1.20 -83.95 -38.66
CA GLU A 367 -0.76 -82.83 -39.51
C GLU A 367 -0.99 -81.47 -38.82
N ALA A 368 -2.19 -81.26 -38.27
CA ALA A 368 -2.54 -80.06 -37.53
C ALA A 368 -1.76 -79.92 -36.21
N THR A 369 -1.37 -81.02 -35.58
CA THR A 369 -0.52 -81.05 -34.37
C THR A 369 0.94 -80.71 -34.69
N GLU A 370 1.46 -81.19 -35.82
CA GLU A 370 2.77 -80.77 -36.33
C GLU A 370 2.77 -79.28 -36.70
N ASP A 371 1.72 -78.77 -37.34
CA ASP A 371 1.61 -77.36 -37.73
C ASP A 371 1.41 -76.42 -36.53
N PHE A 372 0.53 -76.77 -35.58
CA PHE A 372 0.36 -76.02 -34.32
C PHE A 372 1.69 -75.80 -33.59
N VAL A 373 2.56 -76.81 -33.52
CA VAL A 373 3.88 -76.69 -32.86
C VAL A 373 4.87 -75.82 -33.66
N LYS A 374 4.72 -75.73 -34.99
CA LYS A 374 5.51 -74.80 -35.83
C LYS A 374 5.04 -73.37 -35.62
N ASP A 375 3.73 -73.14 -35.72
CA ASP A 375 3.11 -71.81 -35.65
C ASP A 375 3.26 -71.19 -34.25
N ALA A 376 3.05 -71.96 -33.18
CA ALA A 376 3.24 -71.49 -31.80
C ALA A 376 4.68 -71.02 -31.54
N LYS A 377 5.69 -71.76 -32.03
CA LYS A 377 7.10 -71.39 -31.89
C LYS A 377 7.44 -70.17 -32.74
N LEU A 378 7.01 -70.14 -34.00
CA LEU A 378 7.21 -68.98 -34.88
C LEU A 378 6.60 -67.72 -34.28
N GLN A 379 5.40 -67.82 -33.68
CA GLN A 379 4.73 -66.69 -33.05
C GLN A 379 5.40 -66.29 -31.72
N GLU A 380 6.00 -67.21 -30.96
CA GLU A 380 6.86 -66.86 -29.82
C GLU A 380 8.10 -66.08 -30.26
N GLU A 381 8.79 -66.52 -31.31
CA GLU A 381 9.98 -65.81 -31.82
C GLU A 381 9.64 -64.41 -32.35
N LEU A 382 8.52 -64.28 -33.05
CA LEU A 382 7.98 -62.98 -33.49
C LEU A 382 7.61 -62.09 -32.29
N ASN A 383 6.95 -62.64 -31.28
CA ASN A 383 6.60 -61.92 -30.05
C ASN A 383 7.87 -61.44 -29.30
N ARG A 384 8.90 -62.29 -29.20
CA ARG A 384 10.20 -61.96 -28.59
C ARG A 384 10.86 -60.81 -29.34
N HIS A 385 10.99 -60.89 -30.66
CA HIS A 385 11.59 -59.81 -31.45
C HIS A 385 10.77 -58.50 -31.41
N ALA A 386 9.44 -58.58 -31.35
CA ALA A 386 8.59 -57.41 -31.17
C ALA A 386 8.81 -56.74 -29.80
N ARG A 387 8.91 -57.53 -28.72
CA ARG A 387 9.26 -57.04 -27.36
C ARG A 387 10.66 -56.40 -27.35
N GLU A 388 11.67 -57.06 -27.94
CA GLU A 388 13.03 -56.54 -28.08
C GLU A 388 13.08 -55.22 -28.87
N GLU A 389 12.29 -55.07 -29.94
CA GLU A 389 12.23 -53.83 -30.72
C GLU A 389 11.49 -52.72 -29.97
N ALA A 390 10.41 -53.04 -29.27
CA ALA A 390 9.67 -52.09 -28.42
C ALA A 390 10.56 -51.56 -27.28
N ALA A 391 11.23 -52.45 -26.54
CA ALA A 391 12.16 -52.07 -25.46
C ALA A 391 13.35 -51.23 -25.97
N ARG A 392 13.89 -51.54 -27.17
CA ARG A 392 14.92 -50.71 -27.81
C ARG A 392 14.40 -49.31 -28.19
N LYS A 393 13.16 -49.20 -28.69
CA LYS A 393 12.52 -47.91 -28.98
C LYS A 393 12.27 -47.11 -27.71
N GLU A 394 11.77 -47.74 -26.65
CA GLU A 394 11.52 -47.08 -25.37
C GLU A 394 12.81 -46.59 -24.71
N ALA A 395 13.85 -47.44 -24.66
CA ALA A 395 15.18 -47.04 -24.17
C ALA A 395 15.79 -45.90 -25.00
N ALA A 396 15.62 -45.89 -26.33
CA ALA A 396 16.06 -44.80 -27.19
C ALA A 396 15.28 -43.50 -26.95
N MET A 397 13.96 -43.58 -26.74
CA MET A 397 13.13 -42.42 -26.39
C MET A 397 13.49 -41.86 -25.00
N ALA A 398 13.71 -42.72 -24.00
CA ALA A 398 14.15 -42.32 -22.67
C ALA A 398 15.53 -41.66 -22.70
N ALA A 399 16.51 -42.24 -23.41
CA ALA A 399 17.83 -41.66 -23.59
C ALA A 399 17.79 -40.30 -24.33
N ALA A 400 16.95 -40.18 -25.36
CA ALA A 400 16.75 -38.91 -26.08
C ALA A 400 16.07 -37.84 -25.19
N GLN A 401 15.11 -38.23 -24.34
CA GLN A 401 14.51 -37.33 -23.35
C GLN A 401 15.53 -36.90 -22.28
N GLU A 402 16.39 -37.81 -21.81
CA GLU A 402 17.44 -37.47 -20.85
C GLU A 402 18.52 -36.56 -21.47
N GLU A 403 18.92 -36.81 -22.72
CA GLU A 403 19.85 -35.93 -23.46
C GLU A 403 19.24 -34.55 -23.72
N GLN A 404 17.95 -34.48 -24.07
CA GLN A 404 17.24 -33.22 -24.25
C GLN A 404 17.10 -32.47 -22.92
N ALA A 405 16.74 -33.14 -21.83
CA ALA A 405 16.68 -32.55 -20.50
C ALA A 405 18.05 -32.02 -20.04
N LYS A 406 19.15 -32.71 -20.36
CA LYS A 406 20.52 -32.23 -20.12
C LYS A 406 20.85 -30.97 -20.94
N LYS A 407 20.45 -30.92 -22.22
CA LYS A 407 20.62 -29.75 -23.09
C LYS A 407 19.80 -28.55 -22.58
N ASP A 408 18.55 -28.76 -22.21
CA ASP A 408 17.66 -27.71 -21.72
C ASP A 408 18.10 -27.19 -20.34
N ALA A 409 18.58 -28.08 -19.46
CA ALA A 409 19.20 -27.69 -18.19
C ALA A 409 20.48 -26.88 -18.38
N ALA A 410 21.35 -27.29 -19.32
CA ALA A 410 22.57 -26.54 -19.64
C ALA A 410 22.25 -25.16 -20.25
N LEU A 411 21.29 -25.08 -21.19
CA LEU A 411 20.85 -23.82 -21.79
C LEU A 411 20.17 -22.90 -20.79
N LYS A 412 19.43 -23.46 -19.82
CA LYS A 412 18.88 -22.70 -18.69
C LYS A 412 20.00 -22.15 -17.79
N SER A 413 20.96 -22.98 -17.39
CA SER A 413 22.10 -22.58 -16.54
C SER A 413 22.93 -21.47 -17.21
N GLU A 414 23.16 -21.59 -18.52
CA GLU A 414 23.87 -20.58 -19.34
C GLU A 414 23.10 -19.25 -19.44
N LYS A 415 21.76 -19.29 -19.45
CA LYS A 415 20.92 -18.09 -19.40
C LYS A 415 20.91 -17.44 -18.02
N GLU A 416 20.87 -18.25 -16.96
CA GLU A 416 20.89 -17.77 -15.56
C GLU A 416 22.26 -17.16 -15.21
N TYR A 417 23.35 -17.74 -15.71
CA TYR A 417 24.70 -17.15 -15.69
C TYR A 417 24.75 -15.78 -16.38
N LYS A 418 24.29 -15.66 -17.63
CA LYS A 418 24.34 -14.39 -18.37
C LYS A 418 23.57 -13.26 -17.68
N ASN A 419 22.37 -13.58 -17.17
CA ASN A 419 21.60 -12.66 -16.34
C ASN A 419 22.38 -12.25 -15.06
N ALA A 420 23.05 -13.19 -14.39
CA ALA A 420 23.88 -12.89 -13.23
C ALA A 420 25.04 -11.93 -13.57
N ILE A 421 25.72 -12.11 -14.71
CA ILE A 421 26.76 -11.20 -15.20
C ILE A 421 26.20 -9.80 -15.52
N GLU A 422 25.08 -9.70 -16.25
CA GLU A 422 24.41 -8.41 -16.52
C GLU A 422 24.01 -7.68 -15.23
N ASN A 423 23.62 -8.41 -14.19
CA ASN A 423 23.32 -7.84 -12.87
C ASN A 423 24.60 -7.35 -12.14
N VAL A 424 25.72 -8.09 -12.21
CA VAL A 424 27.01 -7.65 -11.64
C VAL A 424 27.44 -6.31 -12.23
N GLU A 425 27.38 -6.16 -13.55
CA GLU A 425 27.79 -4.93 -14.24
C GLU A 425 26.86 -3.75 -13.92
N ARG A 426 25.54 -4.00 -13.80
CA ARG A 426 24.61 -2.97 -13.33
C ARG A 426 24.95 -2.52 -11.90
N TYR A 427 25.10 -3.44 -10.95
CA TYR A 427 25.36 -3.08 -9.55
C TYR A 427 26.74 -2.45 -9.32
N GLU A 428 27.73 -2.78 -10.16
CA GLU A 428 29.00 -2.05 -10.22
C GLU A 428 28.79 -0.59 -10.62
N SER A 429 27.98 -0.32 -11.66
CA SER A 429 27.64 1.05 -12.08
C SER A 429 26.80 1.82 -11.03
N GLU A 430 25.90 1.13 -10.33
CA GLU A 430 25.06 1.68 -9.25
C GLU A 430 25.82 1.85 -7.92
N HIS A 431 27.08 1.36 -7.84
CA HIS A 431 27.94 1.35 -6.66
C HIS A 431 27.37 0.53 -5.47
N ASP A 432 26.52 -0.46 -5.75
CA ASP A 432 25.98 -1.40 -4.76
C ASP A 432 26.85 -2.66 -4.68
N TYR A 433 27.94 -2.54 -3.90
CA TYR A 433 28.92 -3.62 -3.74
C TYR A 433 28.41 -4.82 -2.93
N GLU A 434 27.25 -4.73 -2.27
CA GLU A 434 26.66 -5.86 -1.54
C GLU A 434 25.87 -6.73 -2.53
N ASN A 435 24.99 -6.14 -3.36
CA ASN A 435 24.31 -6.85 -4.45
C ASN A 435 25.30 -7.36 -5.51
N MET A 436 26.30 -6.56 -5.90
CA MET A 436 27.33 -6.96 -6.87
C MET A 436 28.05 -8.26 -6.46
N ARG A 437 28.42 -8.38 -5.18
CA ARG A 437 29.08 -9.58 -4.63
C ARG A 437 28.20 -10.83 -4.68
N GLU A 438 26.89 -10.66 -4.45
CA GLU A 438 25.93 -11.76 -4.42
C GLU A 438 25.57 -12.26 -5.82
N TRP A 439 25.37 -11.35 -6.79
CA TRP A 439 25.18 -11.73 -8.18
C TRP A 439 26.43 -12.37 -8.81
N ALA A 440 27.64 -11.91 -8.44
CA ALA A 440 28.88 -12.58 -8.82
C ALA A 440 28.99 -13.98 -8.19
N GLY A 441 28.49 -14.16 -6.97
CA GLY A 441 28.36 -15.47 -6.33
C GLY A 441 27.39 -16.40 -7.08
N ILE A 442 26.25 -15.88 -7.52
CA ILE A 442 25.28 -16.64 -8.34
C ILE A 442 25.93 -17.06 -9.67
N ALA A 443 26.62 -16.16 -10.38
CA ALA A 443 27.35 -16.50 -11.60
C ALA A 443 28.32 -17.68 -11.39
N LEU A 444 29.09 -17.67 -10.29
CA LEU A 444 30.01 -18.75 -9.93
C LEU A 444 29.34 -20.06 -9.48
N THR A 445 28.04 -20.07 -9.13
CA THR A 445 27.31 -21.33 -8.93
C THR A 445 26.96 -22.03 -10.25
N HIS A 446 26.86 -21.28 -11.35
CA HIS A 446 26.57 -21.81 -12.69
C HIS A 446 27.86 -22.11 -13.49
N HIS A 447 28.90 -21.27 -13.35
CA HIS A 447 30.23 -21.47 -13.94
C HIS A 447 31.33 -21.24 -12.88
N PRO A 448 31.70 -22.26 -12.09
CA PRO A 448 32.68 -22.12 -10.99
C PRO A 448 34.09 -21.73 -11.44
N ASP A 449 34.42 -21.94 -12.72
CA ASP A 449 35.74 -21.67 -13.27
C ASP A 449 35.92 -20.25 -13.84
N ASP A 450 34.85 -19.47 -14.05
CA ASP A 450 34.93 -18.11 -14.61
C ASP A 450 35.85 -17.19 -13.78
N GLU A 451 36.84 -16.59 -14.45
CA GLU A 451 37.77 -15.63 -13.86
C GLU A 451 37.11 -14.25 -13.66
N TYR A 452 36.17 -13.86 -14.54
CA TYR A 452 35.55 -12.54 -14.49
C TYR A 452 34.68 -12.37 -13.25
N ALA A 453 33.78 -13.31 -12.95
CA ALA A 453 32.97 -13.28 -11.74
C ALA A 453 33.82 -13.45 -10.46
N LYS A 454 34.96 -14.16 -10.50
CA LYS A 454 35.91 -14.21 -9.38
C LYS A 454 36.53 -12.85 -9.09
N GLU A 455 37.07 -12.18 -10.12
CA GLU A 455 37.64 -10.84 -10.01
C GLU A 455 36.60 -9.83 -9.52
N LYS A 456 35.40 -9.83 -10.11
CA LYS A 456 34.30 -8.94 -9.72
C LYS A 456 33.81 -9.19 -8.31
N GLN A 457 33.73 -10.45 -7.85
CA GLN A 457 33.38 -10.77 -6.46
C GLN A 457 34.44 -10.28 -5.47
N ALA A 458 35.73 -10.48 -5.78
CA ALA A 458 36.84 -10.01 -4.96
C ALA A 458 36.89 -8.47 -4.89
N LEU A 459 36.70 -7.80 -6.03
CA LEU A 459 36.61 -6.33 -6.13
C LEU A 459 35.44 -5.79 -5.30
N ALA A 460 34.24 -6.36 -5.44
CA ALA A 460 33.07 -6.00 -4.65
C ALA A 460 33.33 -6.19 -3.15
N GLN A 461 33.98 -7.29 -2.75
CA GLN A 461 34.34 -7.53 -1.35
C GLN A 461 35.37 -6.52 -0.81
N GLN A 462 36.35 -6.09 -1.63
CA GLN A 462 37.30 -5.04 -1.26
C GLN A 462 36.60 -3.69 -1.09
N LEU A 463 35.80 -3.26 -2.08
CA LEU A 463 35.09 -1.98 -2.04
C LEU A 463 34.06 -1.91 -0.91
N LEU A 464 33.36 -3.02 -0.62
CA LEU A 464 32.47 -3.13 0.54
C LEU A 464 33.23 -3.04 1.86
N ALA A 465 34.43 -3.61 1.96
CA ALA A 465 35.29 -3.48 3.15
C ALA A 465 35.80 -2.05 3.34
N GLU A 466 36.22 -1.38 2.26
CA GLU A 466 36.63 0.03 2.28
C GLU A 466 35.48 0.97 2.64
N GLN A 467 34.31 0.80 2.04
CA GLN A 467 33.10 1.57 2.36
C GLN A 467 32.69 1.38 3.84
N ARG A 468 32.80 0.15 4.38
CA ARG A 468 32.57 -0.13 5.81
C ARG A 468 33.63 0.51 6.71
N ALA A 469 34.90 0.54 6.30
CA ALA A 469 35.97 1.23 7.02
C ALA A 469 35.75 2.75 7.03
N ASN A 470 35.42 3.35 5.88
CA ASN A 470 35.15 4.78 5.74
C ASN A 470 33.92 5.21 6.55
N ASN A 471 32.83 4.43 6.52
CA ASN A 471 31.65 4.68 7.36
C ASN A 471 31.97 4.59 8.87
N LYS A 472 32.80 3.62 9.30
CA LYS A 472 33.28 3.51 10.69
C LYS A 472 34.20 4.67 11.09
N HIS A 473 35.03 5.16 10.18
CA HIS A 473 35.90 6.31 10.41
C HIS A 473 35.09 7.61 10.53
N PHE A 474 34.20 7.86 9.56
CA PHE A 474 33.29 9.01 9.54
C PHE A 474 32.41 9.08 10.80
N SER A 475 31.77 7.97 11.20
CA SER A 475 30.96 7.92 12.42
C SER A 475 31.77 8.15 13.70
N THR A 476 33.05 7.73 13.73
CA THR A 476 33.97 8.04 14.84
C THR A 476 34.28 9.53 14.91
N ILE A 477 34.51 10.19 13.77
CA ILE A 477 34.74 11.65 13.73
C ILE A 477 33.45 12.41 14.09
N LEU A 478 32.28 11.95 13.63
CA LEU A 478 30.99 12.56 13.94
C LEU A 478 30.65 12.53 15.44
N GLN A 479 31.09 11.51 16.18
CA GLN A 479 31.06 11.51 17.65
C GLN A 479 32.01 12.56 18.26
N ARG A 480 33.24 12.71 17.72
CA ARG A 480 34.19 13.75 18.17
C ARG A 480 33.66 15.16 17.93
N ILE A 481 33.01 15.40 16.79
CA ILE A 481 32.32 16.66 16.47
C ILE A 481 31.26 16.97 17.52
N LYS A 482 30.39 16.00 17.84
CA LYS A 482 29.30 16.19 18.81
C LYS A 482 29.81 16.49 20.21
N ASN A 483 30.86 15.81 20.65
CA ASN A 483 31.51 16.08 21.94
C ASN A 483 32.15 17.48 21.95
N ALA A 484 32.98 17.82 20.95
CA ALA A 484 33.62 19.14 20.88
C ALA A 484 32.61 20.30 20.84
N TYR A 485 31.47 20.10 20.16
CA TYR A 485 30.37 21.07 20.11
C TYR A 485 29.65 21.19 21.46
N SER A 486 29.33 20.09 22.15
CA SER A 486 28.68 20.14 23.47
C SER A 486 29.59 20.71 24.57
N GLU A 487 30.91 20.53 24.42
CA GLU A 487 31.95 21.05 25.32
C GLU A 487 32.38 22.49 24.96
N GLY A 488 31.74 23.14 23.97
CA GLY A 488 31.99 24.54 23.59
C GLY A 488 33.34 24.80 22.91
N ARG A 489 34.06 23.76 22.48
CA ARG A 489 35.34 23.89 21.77
C ARG A 489 35.10 24.10 20.27
N TRP A 490 34.62 25.29 19.93
CA TRP A 490 34.18 25.64 18.57
C TRP A 490 35.26 25.44 17.49
N ASN A 491 36.54 25.69 17.79
CA ASN A 491 37.64 25.46 16.83
C ASN A 491 37.85 23.96 16.55
N ASP A 492 37.86 23.12 17.59
CA ASP A 492 37.93 21.67 17.46
C ASP A 492 36.72 21.14 16.67
N ALA A 493 35.51 21.63 16.99
CA ALA A 493 34.29 21.24 16.28
C ALA A 493 34.34 21.61 14.79
N ILE A 494 34.88 22.78 14.43
CA ILE A 494 35.11 23.17 13.03
C ILE A 494 36.12 22.22 12.36
N SER A 495 37.28 21.99 12.97
CA SER A 495 38.33 21.14 12.40
C SER A 495 37.91 19.67 12.24
N GLN A 496 37.20 19.11 13.23
CA GLN A 496 36.64 17.75 13.11
C GLN A 496 35.52 17.71 12.06
N SER A 497 34.69 18.76 11.94
CA SER A 497 33.72 18.88 10.83
C SER A 497 34.39 18.98 9.48
N ASP A 498 35.53 19.65 9.36
CA ASP A 498 36.28 19.74 8.09
C ASP A 498 36.78 18.35 7.66
N MET A 499 37.42 17.59 8.56
CA MET A 499 37.83 16.20 8.28
C MET A 499 36.64 15.25 8.00
N ALA A 500 35.48 15.47 8.63
CA ALA A 500 34.28 14.70 8.30
C ALA A 500 33.70 15.05 6.91
N LEU A 501 33.87 16.28 6.46
CA LEU A 501 33.40 16.75 5.14
C LEU A 501 34.39 16.40 4.02
N GLU A 502 35.67 16.21 4.31
CA GLU A 502 36.64 15.60 3.38
C GLU A 502 36.27 14.13 3.08
N LEU A 503 35.85 13.37 4.10
CA LEU A 503 35.36 11.99 3.93
C LEU A 503 33.95 11.91 3.34
N ARG A 504 33.07 12.87 3.67
CA ARG A 504 31.67 12.88 3.24
C ARG A 504 31.12 14.31 3.04
N PRO A 505 31.25 14.89 1.84
CA PRO A 505 30.87 16.29 1.57
C PRO A 505 29.38 16.61 1.75
N ASP A 506 28.49 15.64 1.60
CA ASP A 506 27.03 15.78 1.71
C ASP A 506 26.50 15.76 3.16
N SER A 507 27.37 15.64 4.18
CA SER A 507 26.94 15.54 5.58
C SER A 507 26.31 16.84 6.09
N GLU A 508 24.98 16.92 6.04
CA GLU A 508 24.19 18.04 6.61
C GLU A 508 24.52 18.31 8.09
N GLU A 509 24.76 17.26 8.89
CA GLU A 509 25.05 17.41 10.31
C GLU A 509 26.45 18.01 10.56
N ALA A 510 27.47 17.57 9.82
CA ALA A 510 28.81 18.18 9.91
C ALA A 510 28.81 19.62 9.36
N LEU A 511 28.07 19.89 8.29
CA LEU A 511 27.84 21.24 7.76
C LEU A 511 27.13 22.16 8.76
N ARG A 512 26.06 21.69 9.42
CA ARG A 512 25.31 22.42 10.44
C ARG A 512 26.22 22.81 11.60
N ILE A 513 26.89 21.82 12.20
CA ILE A 513 27.76 22.03 13.37
C ILE A 513 28.94 22.96 13.03
N LYS A 514 29.50 22.88 11.82
CA LYS A 514 30.53 23.81 11.31
C LYS A 514 30.03 25.25 11.20
N ARG A 515 28.81 25.48 10.67
CA ARG A 515 28.19 26.82 10.58
C ARG A 515 27.91 27.39 11.97
N ASP A 516 27.30 26.59 12.84
CA ASP A 516 26.90 27.02 14.19
C ASP A 516 28.14 27.33 15.05
N SER A 517 29.18 26.50 15.00
CA SER A 517 30.44 26.74 15.70
C SER A 517 31.13 28.04 15.23
N LYS A 518 31.15 28.32 13.92
CA LYS A 518 31.67 29.60 13.39
C LYS A 518 30.86 30.79 13.88
N ARG A 519 29.53 30.67 13.95
CA ARG A 519 28.64 31.71 14.48
C ARG A 519 28.87 31.98 15.97
N GLN A 520 29.08 30.93 16.78
CA GLN A 520 29.37 31.10 18.21
C GLN A 520 30.73 31.79 18.45
N LEU A 521 31.73 31.53 17.60
CA LEU A 521 33.02 32.20 17.67
C LEU A 521 32.92 33.70 17.30
N ASP A 522 32.22 34.02 16.22
CA ASP A 522 31.91 35.41 15.81
C ASP A 522 31.14 36.18 16.89
N ILE A 523 30.16 35.55 17.55
CA ILE A 523 29.44 36.11 18.70
C ILE A 523 30.43 36.39 19.85
N LYS A 524 31.28 35.43 20.22
CA LYS A 524 32.26 35.58 21.32
C LYS A 524 33.24 36.73 21.06
N GLU A 525 33.71 36.89 19.83
CA GLU A 525 34.59 37.99 19.45
C GLU A 525 33.87 39.35 19.55
N LYS A 526 32.64 39.46 19.02
CA LYS A 526 31.82 40.67 19.09
C LYS A 526 31.47 41.06 20.52
N VAL A 527 31.08 40.10 21.36
CA VAL A 527 30.86 40.29 22.80
C VAL A 527 32.11 40.87 23.46
N THR A 528 33.28 40.28 23.23
CA THR A 528 34.56 40.76 23.79
C THR A 528 34.86 42.20 23.36
N ASN A 529 34.67 42.51 22.07
CA ASN A 529 34.91 43.85 21.52
C ASN A 529 33.94 44.92 22.07
N PHE A 530 32.65 44.60 22.26
CA PHE A 530 31.69 45.53 22.86
C PHE A 530 31.93 45.73 24.37
N LEU A 531 32.32 44.69 25.12
CA LEU A 531 32.70 44.82 26.54
C LEU A 531 33.92 45.75 26.71
N ASN A 532 34.96 45.56 25.90
CA ASN A 532 36.15 46.45 25.92
C ASN A 532 35.81 47.92 25.64
N ARG A 533 34.85 48.18 24.73
CA ARG A 533 34.38 49.55 24.44
C ARG A 533 33.50 50.12 25.55
N ALA A 534 32.66 49.31 26.18
CA ALA A 534 31.89 49.73 27.34
C ALA A 534 32.79 50.17 28.51
N ASP A 535 33.84 49.39 28.82
CA ASP A 535 34.82 49.78 29.84
C ASP A 535 35.60 51.05 29.46
N MET A 536 35.92 51.24 28.17
CA MET A 536 36.54 52.47 27.67
C MET A 536 35.64 53.71 27.86
N PHE A 537 34.37 53.64 27.48
CA PHE A 537 33.42 54.73 27.68
C PHE A 537 33.13 54.99 29.17
N PHE A 538 33.04 53.93 29.98
CA PHE A 538 32.89 54.04 31.44
C PHE A 538 34.09 54.77 32.08
N ALA A 539 35.31 54.48 31.65
CA ALA A 539 36.51 55.20 32.08
C ALA A 539 36.53 56.68 31.65
N GLN A 540 35.83 57.03 30.56
CA GLN A 540 35.67 58.41 30.07
C GLN A 540 34.51 59.18 30.74
N LYS A 541 33.83 58.59 31.75
CA LYS A 541 32.55 59.06 32.32
C LYS A 541 31.37 59.13 31.32
N LEU A 542 31.51 58.55 30.13
CA LEU A 542 30.46 58.50 29.09
C LEU A 542 29.50 57.34 29.37
N TYR A 543 28.65 57.54 30.38
CA TYR A 543 27.83 56.48 30.96
C TYR A 543 26.69 56.00 30.08
N ASP A 544 26.11 56.86 29.22
CA ASP A 544 25.05 56.47 28.29
C ASP A 544 25.62 55.61 27.14
N GLU A 545 26.74 56.03 26.57
CA GLU A 545 27.48 55.31 25.53
C GLU A 545 28.01 53.95 26.04
N ALA A 546 28.51 53.91 27.28
CA ALA A 546 28.89 52.67 27.96
C ALA A 546 27.69 51.72 28.14
N LEU A 547 26.52 52.23 28.52
CA LEU A 547 25.29 51.44 28.64
C LEU A 547 24.79 50.94 27.27
N GLU A 548 25.02 51.68 26.19
CA GLU A 548 24.66 51.27 24.83
C GLU A 548 25.55 50.12 24.32
N GLU A 549 26.87 50.19 24.50
CA GLU A 549 27.77 49.08 24.11
C GLU A 549 27.49 47.81 24.93
N VAL A 550 27.20 47.92 26.24
CA VAL A 550 26.73 46.75 27.02
C VAL A 550 25.35 46.26 26.55
N GLY A 551 24.49 47.16 26.08
CA GLY A 551 23.24 46.80 25.40
C GLY A 551 23.47 45.94 24.15
N LYS A 552 24.49 46.25 23.36
CA LYS A 552 24.88 45.46 22.16
C LYS A 552 25.38 44.06 22.54
N VAL A 553 26.08 43.92 23.67
CA VAL A 553 26.42 42.59 24.23
C VAL A 553 25.15 41.81 24.58
N LEU A 554 24.24 42.42 25.34
CA LEU A 554 23.01 41.75 25.82
C LEU A 554 22.00 41.43 24.71
N ASN A 555 22.11 42.08 23.54
CA ASN A 555 21.35 41.73 22.35
C ASN A 555 21.92 40.51 21.58
N LEU A 556 23.22 40.23 21.73
CA LEU A 556 23.87 39.04 21.15
C LEU A 556 23.83 37.84 22.10
N ASP A 557 24.08 38.08 23.38
CA ASP A 557 24.00 37.11 24.47
C ASP A 557 23.15 37.68 25.64
N PRO A 558 21.82 37.45 25.63
CA PRO A 558 20.95 37.84 26.73
C PRO A 558 21.23 37.10 28.04
N SER A 559 22.03 36.02 28.02
CA SER A 559 22.39 35.27 29.22
C SER A 559 23.57 35.91 29.97
N ASN A 560 24.46 36.60 29.24
CA ASN A 560 25.77 37.07 29.68
C ASN A 560 25.82 37.67 31.09
N ALA A 561 26.54 37.02 32.01
CA ALA A 561 26.65 37.44 33.40
C ALA A 561 27.53 38.69 33.58
N GLU A 562 28.61 38.79 32.80
CA GLU A 562 29.58 39.89 32.85
C GLU A 562 28.95 41.22 32.40
N ALA A 563 28.29 41.21 31.24
CA ALA A 563 27.52 42.36 30.74
C ALA A 563 26.43 42.81 31.73
N LYS A 564 25.72 41.88 32.39
CA LYS A 564 24.73 42.24 33.43
C LYS A 564 25.38 42.89 34.65
N SER A 565 26.57 42.44 35.03
CA SER A 565 27.35 43.03 36.13
C SER A 565 27.83 44.44 35.79
N ILE A 566 28.44 44.61 34.61
CA ILE A 566 28.94 45.90 34.13
C ILE A 566 27.80 46.89 33.91
N LYS A 567 26.64 46.46 33.37
CA LYS A 567 25.45 47.32 33.24
C LYS A 567 25.02 47.93 34.58
N ARG A 568 24.90 47.10 35.62
CA ARG A 568 24.58 47.56 36.99
C ARG A 568 25.62 48.55 37.50
N ARG A 569 26.90 48.19 37.40
CA ARG A 569 28.03 49.04 37.84
C ARG A 569 28.00 50.43 37.19
N ILE A 570 27.68 50.53 35.89
CA ILE A 570 27.56 51.83 35.20
C ILE A 570 26.33 52.60 35.70
N SER A 571 25.16 51.96 35.79
CA SER A 571 23.93 52.60 36.28
C SER A 571 24.05 53.12 37.72
N ASP A 572 24.68 52.35 38.62
CA ASP A 572 24.88 52.73 40.03
C ASP A 572 25.82 53.93 40.19
N VAL A 573 26.80 54.08 39.30
CA VAL A 573 27.71 55.24 39.27
C VAL A 573 27.01 56.46 38.65
N ARG A 574 26.23 56.27 37.58
CA ARG A 574 25.41 57.32 36.96
C ARG A 574 24.43 57.95 37.95
N SER A 575 23.67 57.16 38.70
CA SER A 575 22.67 57.67 39.68
C SER A 575 23.32 58.64 40.67
N LYS A 576 24.45 58.22 41.27
CA LYS A 576 25.22 59.04 42.22
C LYS A 576 25.79 60.31 41.61
N GLN A 577 26.04 60.32 40.29
CA GLN A 577 26.46 61.52 39.58
C GLN A 577 25.29 62.47 39.35
N GLU A 578 24.13 61.96 38.91
CA GLU A 578 22.92 62.77 38.71
C GLU A 578 22.40 63.35 40.04
N GLU A 579 22.50 62.60 41.15
CA GLU A 579 22.21 63.07 42.51
C GLU A 579 23.09 64.27 42.92
N LYS A 580 24.41 64.16 42.77
CA LYS A 580 25.37 65.28 43.02
C LYS A 580 25.05 66.51 42.18
N VAL A 581 24.83 66.33 40.87
CA VAL A 581 24.54 67.43 39.95
C VAL A 581 23.25 68.13 40.35
N GLN A 582 22.22 67.40 40.79
CA GLN A 582 21.00 68.00 41.33
C GLN A 582 21.24 68.79 42.63
N GLU A 583 22.10 68.32 43.55
CA GLU A 583 22.49 69.06 44.76
C GLU A 583 23.14 70.41 44.41
N PHE A 584 24.15 70.40 43.52
CA PHE A 584 24.81 71.62 43.09
C PHE A 584 23.88 72.56 42.30
N VAL A 585 22.95 72.04 41.49
CA VAL A 585 21.93 72.86 40.80
C VAL A 585 20.93 73.48 41.79
N ALA A 586 20.59 72.81 42.89
CA ALA A 586 19.78 73.40 43.95
C ALA A 586 20.52 74.55 44.64
N ARG A 587 21.75 74.29 45.11
CA ARG A 587 22.61 75.29 45.76
C ARG A 587 22.90 76.50 44.88
N LEU A 588 23.07 76.31 43.56
CA LEU A 588 23.21 77.41 42.61
C LEU A 588 22.00 78.36 42.63
N ARG A 589 20.78 77.82 42.65
CA ARG A 589 19.54 78.63 42.69
C ARG A 589 19.42 79.42 43.99
N GLU A 590 19.87 78.85 45.10
CA GLU A 590 19.90 79.52 46.41
C GLU A 590 20.88 80.70 46.41
N SER A 591 22.11 80.51 45.90
CA SER A 591 23.09 81.59 45.73
C SER A 591 22.61 82.69 44.78
N GLU A 592 21.96 82.33 43.66
CA GLU A 592 21.35 83.31 42.75
C GLU A 592 20.22 84.10 43.43
N ALA A 593 19.35 83.45 44.21
CA ALA A 593 18.28 84.12 44.94
C ALA A 593 18.81 85.06 46.04
N ALA A 594 19.94 84.72 46.66
CA ALA A 594 20.64 85.56 47.63
C ALA A 594 21.39 86.75 47.00
N ASN A 595 21.56 86.77 45.66
CA ASN A 595 22.50 87.64 44.93
C ASN A 595 23.97 87.45 45.35
N ASP A 596 24.33 86.26 45.85
CA ASP A 596 25.72 85.89 46.10
C ASP A 596 26.37 85.40 44.79
N PHE A 597 26.85 86.37 44.01
CA PHE A 597 27.49 86.11 42.73
C PHE A 597 28.80 85.33 42.86
N ASP A 598 29.54 85.47 43.98
CA ASP A 598 30.80 84.74 44.19
C ASP A 598 30.53 83.25 44.44
N ALA A 599 29.60 82.92 45.33
CA ALA A 599 29.19 81.54 45.57
C ALA A 599 28.55 80.91 44.31
N ALA A 600 27.68 81.65 43.61
CA ALA A 600 27.04 81.16 42.38
C ALA A 600 28.05 80.87 41.26
N ILE A 601 29.12 81.66 41.14
CA ILE A 601 30.21 81.41 40.17
C ILE A 601 30.98 80.14 40.52
N GLN A 602 31.34 79.93 41.79
CA GLN A 602 32.06 78.72 42.24
C GLN A 602 31.23 77.45 42.06
N ILE A 603 29.91 77.50 42.31
CA ILE A 603 29.03 76.35 42.10
C ILE A 603 28.90 76.03 40.60
N CYS A 604 28.89 77.03 39.72
CA CYS A 604 28.99 76.81 38.27
C CYS A 604 30.32 76.17 37.84
N GLU A 605 31.44 76.41 38.54
CA GLU A 605 32.72 75.77 38.26
C GLU A 605 32.69 74.26 38.60
N VAL A 606 32.11 73.88 39.74
CA VAL A 606 31.93 72.46 40.08
C VAL A 606 30.95 71.76 39.13
N LEU A 607 29.88 72.43 38.71
CA LEU A 607 28.94 71.91 37.69
C LEU A 607 29.59 71.73 36.31
N ILE A 608 30.59 72.54 35.95
CA ILE A 608 31.38 72.39 34.72
C ILE A 608 32.21 71.10 34.72
N GLU A 609 32.70 70.65 35.88
CA GLU A 609 33.53 69.44 36.02
C GLU A 609 32.71 68.15 36.23
N GLU A 610 31.57 68.24 36.94
CA GLU A 610 30.73 67.09 37.26
C GLU A 610 29.60 66.83 36.24
N ASP A 611 29.14 67.84 35.49
CA ASP A 611 28.09 67.73 34.45
C ASP A 611 28.64 68.10 33.06
N VAL A 612 29.58 67.28 32.58
CA VAL A 612 30.26 67.43 31.29
C VAL A 612 29.28 67.47 30.11
N ALA A 613 28.17 66.73 30.19
CA ALA A 613 27.12 66.73 29.16
C ALA A 613 26.46 68.11 28.99
N ASN A 614 26.41 68.93 30.04
CA ASN A 614 25.84 70.27 30.03
C ASN A 614 26.92 71.38 30.08
N LEU A 615 28.19 71.08 29.81
CA LEU A 615 29.34 72.01 29.89
C LEU A 615 29.02 73.42 29.36
N SER A 616 28.48 73.52 28.14
CA SER A 616 28.14 74.78 27.46
C SER A 616 27.06 75.61 28.18
N LYS A 617 26.11 74.96 28.86
CA LYS A 617 25.05 75.61 29.64
C LYS A 617 25.61 76.19 30.93
N TRP A 618 26.52 75.46 31.61
CA TRP A 618 27.12 75.93 32.86
C TRP A 618 28.20 77.00 32.64
N THR A 619 28.98 76.94 31.55
CA THR A 619 29.89 78.05 31.16
C THR A 619 29.11 79.32 30.81
N SER A 620 28.07 79.22 29.96
CA SER A 620 27.19 80.35 29.62
C SER A 620 26.53 80.98 30.86
N LYS A 621 26.13 80.15 31.83
CA LYS A 621 25.54 80.58 33.11
C LYS A 621 26.55 81.32 33.98
N LYS A 622 27.79 80.80 34.08
CA LYS A 622 28.91 81.44 34.79
C LYS A 622 29.25 82.82 34.21
N GLU A 623 29.34 82.94 32.89
CA GLU A 623 29.67 84.21 32.22
C GLU A 623 28.58 85.28 32.39
N ARG A 624 27.31 84.85 32.38
CA ARG A 624 26.18 85.73 32.72
C ARG A 624 26.25 86.24 34.17
N LEU A 625 26.62 85.39 35.13
CA LEU A 625 26.80 85.79 36.53
C LEU A 625 27.97 86.76 36.73
N ILE A 626 29.09 86.54 36.03
CA ILE A 626 30.24 87.47 36.00
C ILE A 626 29.81 88.84 35.45
N SER A 627 28.93 88.87 34.46
CA SER A 627 28.40 90.12 33.88
C SER A 627 27.47 90.86 34.84
N LEU A 628 26.49 90.17 35.44
CA LEU A 628 25.56 90.75 36.42
C LEU A 628 26.27 91.33 37.66
N ARG A 629 27.32 90.65 38.13
CA ARG A 629 28.20 91.15 39.20
C ARG A 629 28.80 92.52 38.86
N LYS A 630 29.35 92.68 37.65
CA LYS A 630 29.96 93.95 37.21
C LYS A 630 28.94 95.08 37.17
N GLU A 631 27.75 94.83 36.63
CA GLU A 631 26.65 95.82 36.59
C GLU A 631 26.24 96.25 38.01
N HIS A 632 26.10 95.29 38.93
CA HIS A 632 25.76 95.55 40.32
C HIS A 632 26.83 96.38 41.05
N ASP A 633 28.11 96.02 40.91
CA ASP A 633 29.22 96.76 41.51
C ASP A 633 29.40 98.16 40.90
N GLU A 634 29.17 98.33 39.60
CA GLU A 634 29.12 99.64 38.96
C GLU A 634 27.97 100.51 39.48
N ASN A 635 26.76 99.97 39.58
CA ASN A 635 25.60 100.72 40.06
C ASN A 635 25.76 101.12 41.52
N LYS A 636 26.35 100.25 42.35
CA LYS A 636 26.76 100.56 43.73
C LYS A 636 27.77 101.72 43.81
N ARG A 637 28.74 101.81 42.89
CA ARG A 637 29.67 102.94 42.77
C ARG A 637 28.98 104.23 42.30
N LYS A 638 28.12 104.15 41.28
CA LYS A 638 27.35 105.30 40.73
C LYS A 638 26.45 105.92 41.80
N LEU A 639 25.76 105.08 42.59
CA LEU A 639 24.94 105.51 43.73
C LEU A 639 25.78 106.19 44.82
N ALA A 640 26.96 105.65 45.17
CA ALA A 640 27.83 106.25 46.17
C ALA A 640 28.28 107.67 45.77
N ALA A 641 28.73 107.86 44.52
CA ALA A 641 29.14 109.16 43.99
C ALA A 641 27.98 110.17 43.96
N LEU A 642 26.81 109.76 43.44
CA LEU A 642 25.61 110.61 43.44
C LEU A 642 25.21 111.05 44.86
N LYS A 643 25.34 110.18 45.86
CA LYS A 643 25.01 110.51 47.26
C LYS A 643 25.99 111.53 47.85
N GLU A 644 27.26 111.49 47.48
CA GLU A 644 28.25 112.50 47.86
C GLU A 644 27.92 113.87 47.23
N ASP A 645 27.60 113.89 45.94
CA ASP A 645 27.27 115.14 45.23
C ASP A 645 25.92 115.74 45.64
N ILE A 646 24.93 114.92 46.02
CA ILE A 646 23.68 115.37 46.65
C ILE A 646 23.99 116.10 47.97
N ASN A 647 24.86 115.54 48.81
CA ASN A 647 25.23 116.16 50.09
C ASN A 647 25.95 117.51 49.88
N LYS A 648 26.86 117.61 48.90
CA LYS A 648 27.51 118.87 48.52
C LYS A 648 26.48 119.89 48.01
N ALA A 649 25.62 119.52 47.06
CA ALA A 649 24.63 120.43 46.49
C ALA A 649 23.57 120.91 47.50
N HIS A 650 23.32 120.16 48.58
CA HIS A 650 22.57 120.69 49.72
C HIS A 650 23.41 121.68 50.54
N TYR A 651 24.67 121.38 50.86
CA TYR A 651 25.53 122.27 51.64
C TYR A 651 25.72 123.64 50.97
N ASP A 652 25.90 123.65 49.64
CA ASP A 652 26.09 124.85 48.82
C ASP A 652 24.79 125.68 48.59
N GLU A 653 23.64 125.22 49.12
CA GLU A 653 22.28 125.73 48.86
C GLU A 653 21.89 125.88 47.35
N ASP A 654 22.54 125.16 46.44
CA ASP A 654 22.12 125.09 45.03
C ASP A 654 20.90 124.17 44.86
N TRP A 655 19.73 124.74 45.13
CA TRP A 655 18.43 124.07 45.00
C TRP A 655 18.14 123.57 43.57
N THR A 656 18.79 124.12 42.53
CA THR A 656 18.59 123.67 41.14
C THR A 656 19.34 122.38 40.86
N LYS A 657 20.62 122.32 41.21
CA LYS A 657 21.50 121.16 41.08
C LYS A 657 21.10 120.05 42.04
N LEU A 658 20.74 120.39 43.28
CA LEU A 658 20.24 119.44 44.28
C LEU A 658 18.99 118.70 43.77
N LYS A 659 18.03 119.40 43.16
CA LYS A 659 16.84 118.77 42.58
C LYS A 659 17.22 117.71 41.54
N LEU A 660 18.09 118.06 40.58
CA LEU A 660 18.50 117.18 39.49
C LEU A 660 19.27 115.96 39.99
N LEU A 661 20.21 116.15 40.93
CA LEU A 661 21.00 115.05 41.49
C LEU A 661 20.12 114.07 42.28
N CYS A 662 19.15 114.56 43.06
CA CYS A 662 18.19 113.70 43.76
C CYS A 662 17.29 112.91 42.79
N GLU A 663 16.82 113.53 41.71
CA GLU A 663 16.03 112.83 40.67
C GLU A 663 16.86 111.76 39.94
N ASN A 664 18.16 112.01 39.70
CA ASN A 664 19.10 111.05 39.10
C ASN A 664 19.50 109.88 40.03
N TYR A 665 19.50 110.08 41.35
CA TYR A 665 19.72 108.97 42.30
C TYR A 665 18.48 108.08 42.40
N LEU A 666 17.29 108.69 42.51
CA LEU A 666 16.03 107.98 42.73
C LEU A 666 15.55 107.16 41.53
N SER A 667 16.09 107.41 40.32
CA SER A 667 15.87 106.54 39.15
C SER A 667 16.72 105.26 39.17
N ILE A 668 17.76 105.19 40.02
CA ILE A 668 18.65 104.02 40.18
C ILE A 668 18.35 103.29 41.50
N SER A 669 18.06 104.00 42.60
CA SER A 669 17.71 103.39 43.89
C SER A 669 16.85 104.31 44.76
N SER A 670 15.87 103.76 45.46
CA SER A 670 14.96 104.49 46.34
C SER A 670 15.58 104.77 47.72
N ASP A 671 15.86 106.04 48.01
CA ASP A 671 16.33 106.50 49.32
C ASP A 671 15.41 107.60 49.88
N ASN A 672 14.97 107.42 51.12
CA ASN A 672 14.07 108.33 51.83
C ASN A 672 14.72 109.70 52.11
N LEU A 673 16.01 109.74 52.45
CA LEU A 673 16.75 111.00 52.71
C LEU A 673 16.87 111.83 51.42
N VAL A 674 17.21 111.18 50.31
CA VAL A 674 17.27 111.80 48.98
C VAL A 674 15.89 112.32 48.56
N SER A 675 14.82 111.56 48.85
CA SER A 675 13.44 111.98 48.59
C SER A 675 13.04 113.22 49.39
N GLN A 676 13.49 113.34 50.65
CA GLN A 676 13.26 114.53 51.48
C GLN A 676 14.05 115.75 50.97
N PHE A 677 15.29 115.57 50.53
CA PHE A 677 16.08 116.65 49.92
C PHE A 677 15.45 117.15 48.61
N LEU A 678 14.89 116.27 47.79
CA LEU A 678 14.15 116.63 46.58
C LEU A 678 12.91 117.49 46.88
N LEU A 679 12.14 117.13 47.91
CA LEU A 679 10.99 117.92 48.38
C LEU A 679 11.41 119.31 48.89
N LYS A 680 12.50 119.38 49.66
CA LYS A 680 13.07 120.63 50.19
C LYS A 680 13.52 121.57 49.06
N ALA A 681 14.23 121.06 48.07
CA ALA A 681 14.67 121.80 46.89
C ALA A 681 13.48 122.36 46.08
N LYS A 682 12.49 121.52 45.77
CA LYS A 682 11.27 121.92 45.04
C LYS A 682 10.51 123.04 45.76
N LYS A 683 10.36 122.95 47.10
CA LYS A 683 9.71 124.00 47.90
C LYS A 683 10.48 125.32 47.86
N ARG A 684 11.81 125.32 48.02
CA ARG A 684 12.63 126.54 48.02
C ARG A 684 12.62 127.28 46.68
N LEU A 685 12.63 126.55 45.56
CA LEU A 685 12.59 127.16 44.23
C LEU A 685 11.27 127.92 43.99
N GLU A 686 10.14 127.36 44.39
CA GLU A 686 8.83 128.03 44.20
C GLU A 686 8.64 129.21 45.19
N GLU A 687 9.15 129.11 46.43
CA GLU A 687 9.17 130.23 47.40
C GLU A 687 9.93 131.46 46.90
N THR A 688 11.00 131.27 46.11
CA THR A 688 11.76 132.36 45.49
C THR A 688 11.02 132.91 44.27
N ARG A 689 10.53 132.03 43.39
CA ARG A 689 9.81 132.40 42.16
C ARG A 689 8.56 133.26 42.42
N VAL A 690 7.77 132.92 43.44
CA VAL A 690 6.58 133.68 43.83
C VAL A 690 6.94 135.08 44.36
N ARG A 691 8.09 135.23 45.03
CA ARG A 691 8.57 136.51 45.57
C ARG A 691 8.90 137.50 44.46
N GLU A 692 9.69 137.06 43.47
CA GLU A 692 10.06 137.88 42.31
C GLU A 692 8.86 138.33 41.47
N ALA A 693 7.86 137.44 41.32
CA ALA A 693 6.62 137.74 40.61
C ALA A 693 5.78 138.80 41.33
N LYS A 694 5.76 138.78 42.67
CA LYS A 694 5.04 139.74 43.52
C LYS A 694 5.65 141.14 43.46
N GLU A 695 6.98 141.24 43.59
CA GLU A 695 7.70 142.53 43.58
C GLU A 695 7.55 143.25 42.24
N LYS A 696 7.68 142.53 41.12
CA LYS A 696 7.47 143.09 39.77
C LYS A 696 6.09 143.71 39.61
N ALA A 697 5.02 143.03 40.06
CA ALA A 697 3.66 143.53 39.91
C ALA A 697 3.39 144.79 40.78
N LEU A 698 3.92 144.83 42.01
CA LEU A 698 3.85 146.02 42.87
C LEU A 698 4.59 147.23 42.28
N ALA A 699 5.72 147.01 41.61
CA ALA A 699 6.47 148.08 40.94
C ALA A 699 5.66 148.71 39.79
N THR A 700 4.97 147.89 38.98
CA THR A 700 4.12 148.38 37.87
C THR A 700 3.00 149.29 38.36
N ILE A 701 2.28 148.89 39.42
CA ILE A 701 1.12 149.63 39.93
C ILE A 701 1.52 150.98 40.54
N ASN A 702 2.59 151.01 41.34
CA ASN A 702 3.07 152.26 41.94
C ASN A 702 3.48 153.29 40.87
N LYS A 703 4.02 152.84 39.74
CA LYS A 703 4.33 153.72 38.60
C LYS A 703 3.07 154.31 37.95
N LEU A 704 2.04 153.49 37.69
CA LEU A 704 0.81 153.95 37.04
C LEU A 704 0.04 155.01 37.84
N ILE A 705 0.12 154.96 39.19
CA ILE A 705 -0.45 155.98 40.08
C ILE A 705 0.35 157.29 40.00
N LEU A 706 1.68 157.22 39.90
CA LEU A 706 2.56 158.38 39.72
C LEU A 706 2.32 159.09 38.38
N ASP A 707 2.10 158.32 37.31
CA ASP A 707 1.82 158.82 35.95
C ASP A 707 0.38 159.41 35.81
N GLN A 708 -0.39 159.51 36.91
CA GLN A 708 -1.80 159.96 36.97
C GLN A 708 -2.80 159.17 36.09
N ARG A 709 -2.43 158.00 35.59
CA ARG A 709 -3.26 157.13 34.71
C ARG A 709 -4.22 156.27 35.54
N MET A 710 -5.08 156.93 36.30
CA MET A 710 -5.89 156.33 37.38
C MET A 710 -6.72 155.11 36.96
N ASN A 711 -7.35 155.14 35.78
CA ASN A 711 -8.14 154.00 35.29
C ASN A 711 -7.29 152.74 35.03
N GLU A 712 -6.07 152.91 34.52
CA GLU A 712 -5.15 151.80 34.25
C GLU A 712 -4.48 151.30 35.54
N ALA A 713 -4.16 152.22 36.45
CA ALA A 713 -3.71 151.89 37.80
C ALA A 713 -4.73 151.02 38.54
N GLU A 714 -6.03 151.32 38.48
CA GLU A 714 -7.06 150.50 39.12
C GLU A 714 -7.25 149.13 38.44
N VAL A 715 -7.13 149.02 37.11
CA VAL A 715 -7.21 147.71 36.42
C VAL A 715 -6.09 146.76 36.85
N GLU A 716 -4.82 147.19 36.82
CA GLU A 716 -3.72 146.32 37.27
C GLU A 716 -3.70 146.11 38.79
N LEU A 717 -4.19 147.07 39.58
CA LEU A 717 -4.40 146.91 41.02
C LEU A 717 -5.45 145.82 41.33
N ASN A 718 -6.55 145.77 40.58
CA ASN A 718 -7.56 144.71 40.69
C ASN A 718 -6.97 143.34 40.29
N ARG A 719 -6.11 143.31 39.26
CA ARG A 719 -5.41 142.11 38.79
C ARG A 719 -4.43 141.57 39.82
N PHE A 720 -3.67 142.44 40.48
CA PHE A 720 -2.82 142.09 41.61
C PHE A 720 -3.63 141.58 42.82
N ALA A 721 -4.77 142.22 43.12
CA ALA A 721 -5.65 141.79 44.21
C ALA A 721 -6.26 140.38 43.99
N GLN A 722 -6.54 139.99 42.75
CA GLN A 722 -6.95 138.62 42.42
C GLN A 722 -5.80 137.62 42.52
N ASN A 723 -4.61 137.98 42.05
CA ASN A 723 -3.45 137.08 42.05
C ASN A 723 -2.80 136.92 43.44
N TYR A 724 -2.94 137.90 44.33
CA TYR A 724 -2.39 137.89 45.69
C TYR A 724 -3.47 138.28 46.74
N PRO A 725 -4.49 137.43 47.00
CA PRO A 725 -5.63 137.79 47.86
C PRO A 725 -5.30 138.11 49.32
N SER A 726 -4.11 137.76 49.80
CA SER A 726 -3.60 138.10 51.14
C SER A 726 -3.17 139.57 51.28
N GLU A 727 -2.94 140.28 50.18
CA GLU A 727 -2.39 141.64 50.14
C GLU A 727 -3.47 142.74 50.19
N GLN A 728 -4.65 142.47 50.75
CA GLN A 728 -5.75 143.44 50.75
C GLN A 728 -5.39 144.78 51.44
N ALA A 729 -4.46 144.80 52.39
CA ALA A 729 -4.00 146.03 53.02
C ALA A 729 -3.28 146.97 52.03
N THR A 730 -2.29 146.46 51.29
CA THR A 730 -1.57 147.24 50.28
C THR A 730 -2.50 147.63 49.13
N VAL A 731 -3.40 146.73 48.73
CA VAL A 731 -4.42 147.01 47.72
C VAL A 731 -5.36 148.16 48.13
N LYS A 732 -5.85 148.16 49.37
CA LYS A 732 -6.82 149.15 49.89
C LYS A 732 -6.21 150.55 50.02
N ASP A 733 -4.92 150.63 50.34
CA ASP A 733 -4.21 151.91 50.41
C ASP A 733 -3.86 152.49 49.04
N LEU A 734 -3.54 151.64 48.06
CA LEU A 734 -3.38 152.06 46.66
C LEU A 734 -4.72 152.56 46.09
N ARG A 735 -5.83 151.85 46.36
CA ARG A 735 -7.19 152.29 45.96
C ARG A 735 -7.59 153.64 46.57
N ARG A 736 -7.24 153.88 47.84
CA ARG A 736 -7.53 155.17 48.52
C ARG A 736 -6.85 156.36 47.83
N LYS A 737 -5.66 156.17 47.26
CA LYS A 737 -4.95 157.24 46.51
C LYS A 737 -5.58 157.55 45.15
N ILE A 738 -6.27 156.58 44.54
CA ILE A 738 -6.93 156.72 43.24
C ILE A 738 -8.24 157.52 43.36
N PHE A 739 -9.04 157.26 44.40
CA PHE A 739 -10.44 157.69 44.45
C PHE A 739 -10.67 159.16 44.90
N SER A 740 -9.67 159.86 45.41
CA SER A 740 -9.87 161.14 46.14
C SER A 740 -9.97 162.42 45.27
N PHE A 741 -10.31 162.31 43.97
CA PHE A 741 -10.06 163.40 43.00
C PHE A 741 -11.23 163.85 42.09
N GLY A 742 -12.47 163.33 42.16
CA GLY A 742 -13.57 163.92 41.34
C GLY A 742 -14.99 163.33 41.43
N GLY A 743 -15.95 164.09 40.87
CA GLY A 743 -17.39 163.77 40.69
C GLY A 743 -18.10 164.89 39.88
N ALA A 744 -19.34 164.77 39.38
CA ALA A 744 -20.39 163.75 39.57
C ALA A 744 -21.46 163.72 38.43
N THR A 745 -22.43 162.78 38.51
CA THR A 745 -23.73 162.66 37.76
C THR A 745 -23.73 162.24 36.27
N ALA A 746 -24.68 161.44 35.72
CA ALA A 746 -25.69 160.51 36.30
C ALA A 746 -26.39 159.56 35.25
N HIS A 747 -27.06 158.50 35.74
CA HIS A 747 -28.14 157.64 35.13
C HIS A 747 -27.79 156.61 34.02
N THR A 748 -28.54 155.50 33.75
CA THR A 748 -29.99 155.17 34.01
C THR A 748 -30.35 153.65 34.17
N THR A 749 -31.29 153.27 35.09
CA THR A 749 -32.15 152.02 35.21
C THR A 749 -31.55 150.59 35.39
N VAL A 750 -32.07 149.55 36.10
CA VAL A 750 -33.31 149.19 36.92
C VAL A 750 -34.50 148.52 36.13
N GLU A 751 -35.14 147.37 36.46
CA GLU A 751 -34.89 146.19 37.37
C GLU A 751 -35.76 144.90 37.01
N THR A 752 -36.33 144.10 37.96
CA THR A 752 -36.93 142.72 37.80
C THR A 752 -38.44 142.62 38.27
N PRO A 753 -39.14 141.55 38.81
CA PRO A 753 -38.77 140.21 39.39
C PRO A 753 -39.56 138.92 38.96
N LYS A 754 -40.69 138.49 39.58
CA LYS A 754 -41.27 137.10 39.54
C LYS A 754 -42.81 136.94 39.71
N ARG A 755 -43.44 135.95 39.04
CA ARG A 755 -44.72 135.19 39.39
C ARG A 755 -45.09 134.14 38.28
N THR A 756 -45.93 133.09 38.38
CA THR A 756 -46.76 132.47 39.47
C THR A 756 -46.66 130.91 39.56
N ARG A 757 -47.61 130.08 39.05
CA ARG A 757 -47.70 128.60 39.33
C ARG A 757 -48.67 127.76 38.43
N ILE A 758 -48.36 126.45 38.27
CA ILE A 758 -49.21 125.26 37.93
C ILE A 758 -49.70 125.06 36.47
N GLY A 759 -49.56 123.81 35.97
CA GLY A 759 -50.06 123.24 34.70
C GLY A 759 -49.88 121.70 34.65
N PHE A 760 -50.49 120.98 33.68
CA PHE A 760 -50.64 119.50 33.69
C PHE A 760 -50.18 118.81 32.37
N ASN A 761 -49.90 117.49 32.44
CA ASN A 761 -49.80 116.48 31.35
C ASN A 761 -48.60 116.43 30.36
N SER A 762 -48.40 115.20 29.85
CA SER A 762 -47.51 114.71 28.78
C SER A 762 -48.22 114.76 27.39
N PRO A 763 -47.72 114.20 26.24
CA PRO A 763 -46.51 113.37 25.99
C PRO A 763 -45.74 113.61 24.64
N GLN A 764 -44.71 112.77 24.40
CA GLN A 764 -44.24 112.20 23.10
C GLN A 764 -43.52 113.02 21.99
N SER A 765 -42.76 112.23 21.21
CA SER A 765 -42.33 112.36 19.78
C SER A 765 -41.26 113.37 19.30
N GLU A 766 -40.18 112.78 18.79
CA GLU A 766 -39.52 112.98 17.47
C GLU A 766 -38.49 114.10 17.14
N SER A 767 -37.43 113.61 16.47
CA SER A 767 -36.61 114.24 15.40
C SER A 767 -35.48 115.23 15.72
N ASN A 768 -34.27 114.84 15.26
CA ASN A 768 -33.18 115.60 14.58
C ASN A 768 -32.59 116.86 15.30
N THR A 769 -31.37 117.34 15.01
CA THR A 769 -30.45 117.24 13.85
C THR A 769 -28.95 117.17 14.25
N GLU A 770 -28.07 116.91 13.25
CA GLU A 770 -26.72 117.51 13.00
C GLU A 770 -25.65 117.51 14.14
N ASP A 771 -24.48 116.84 14.02
CA ASP A 771 -23.26 117.17 13.20
C ASP A 771 -22.28 118.13 13.94
N GLU A 772 -20.95 118.23 13.73
CA GLU A 772 -19.87 117.60 12.92
C GLU A 772 -18.64 117.43 13.87
N PHE A 773 -17.62 116.55 13.76
CA PHE A 773 -16.74 116.03 12.69
C PHE A 773 -15.36 116.73 12.54
N PHE A 774 -14.42 116.03 11.86
CA PHE A 774 -12.98 116.30 11.59
C PHE A 774 -11.95 115.99 12.71
N ALA A 775 -10.79 115.34 12.45
CA ALA A 775 -10.19 114.81 11.20
C ALA A 775 -9.44 113.46 11.50
N ILE A 776 -8.93 112.55 10.63
CA ILE A 776 -8.48 112.43 9.20
C ILE A 776 -7.28 113.33 8.76
N PRO A 777 -6.47 112.99 7.73
CA PRO A 777 -6.46 111.84 6.79
C PRO A 777 -5.21 110.92 6.99
N GLU A 778 -4.78 109.97 6.14
CA GLU A 778 -5.28 109.27 4.93
C GLU A 778 -4.74 107.82 4.98
N THR A 779 -4.90 107.09 3.87
CA THR A 779 -4.53 105.70 3.55
C THR A 779 -3.84 105.73 2.16
N PRO A 780 -4.00 104.85 1.13
CA PRO A 780 -4.63 103.51 0.95
C PRO A 780 -3.70 102.55 0.14
N LYS A 781 -4.02 101.72 -0.90
CA LYS A 781 -5.23 101.40 -1.72
C LYS A 781 -5.03 100.04 -2.45
N ARG A 782 -6.12 99.25 -2.59
CA ARG A 782 -6.34 98.05 -3.48
C ARG A 782 -5.79 96.66 -3.04
N ALA A 783 -6.48 95.54 -3.28
CA ALA A 783 -7.86 95.33 -3.77
C ALA A 783 -8.52 93.97 -3.40
N LYS A 784 -9.86 93.96 -3.51
CA LYS A 784 -10.91 92.95 -3.26
C LYS A 784 -10.64 91.46 -3.60
N GLN A 785 -11.30 90.59 -2.82
CA GLN A 785 -11.74 89.23 -3.20
C GLN A 785 -13.06 89.26 -4.02
N ASN A 786 -13.27 88.37 -5.00
CA ASN A 786 -14.27 87.26 -4.96
C ASN A 786 -14.62 86.60 -6.34
N MET A 787 -14.69 85.26 -6.31
CA MET A 787 -15.56 84.30 -7.05
C MET A 787 -15.94 84.44 -8.55
N GLN A 788 -15.54 83.43 -9.34
CA GLN A 788 -16.39 82.61 -10.25
C GLN A 788 -15.85 81.15 -10.17
N GLN A 789 -16.57 80.02 -10.14
CA GLN A 789 -17.86 79.46 -10.63
C GLN A 789 -17.71 78.42 -11.78
N LYS A 790 -17.89 77.13 -11.44
CA LYS A 790 -18.46 75.96 -12.20
C LYS A 790 -18.32 74.71 -11.29
N ARG A 791 -19.29 73.81 -10.98
CA ARG A 791 -20.40 73.09 -11.69
C ARG A 791 -19.88 72.15 -12.79
N THR A 792 -20.25 70.86 -12.91
CA THR A 792 -21.33 69.95 -12.37
C THR A 792 -20.80 68.49 -12.19
N ASN A 793 -21.48 67.41 -11.71
CA ASN A 793 -22.60 67.10 -10.77
C ASN A 793 -22.67 65.55 -10.50
N SER A 794 -23.30 65.10 -9.40
CA SER A 794 -24.09 63.82 -9.19
C SER A 794 -23.46 62.40 -9.33
N ILE A 795 -24.03 61.27 -8.82
CA ILE A 795 -24.60 60.88 -7.48
C ILE A 795 -25.02 59.36 -7.44
N THR A 796 -24.40 58.52 -6.58
CA THR A 796 -24.93 57.23 -5.98
C THR A 796 -25.31 56.02 -6.91
N PRO A 797 -25.90 54.87 -6.44
CA PRO A 797 -25.23 53.78 -5.67
C PRO A 797 -25.63 52.30 -6.04
N LYS A 798 -25.11 51.32 -5.25
CA LYS A 798 -25.63 49.94 -4.94
C LYS A 798 -25.53 48.75 -5.95
N LYS A 799 -24.99 47.64 -5.41
CA LYS A 799 -25.37 46.18 -5.48
C LYS A 799 -25.55 45.39 -6.82
N THR A 800 -25.09 44.13 -6.72
CA THR A 800 -25.56 42.85 -7.35
C THR A 800 -25.40 42.57 -8.86
N ASP A 801 -24.60 41.52 -9.12
CA ASP A 801 -24.81 40.32 -9.94
C ASP A 801 -24.94 40.37 -11.50
N ASP A 802 -24.10 39.52 -12.12
CA ASP A 802 -24.20 38.77 -13.40
C ASP A 802 -24.14 39.41 -14.81
N PHE A 803 -23.53 38.61 -15.71
CA PHE A 803 -23.46 38.67 -17.20
C PHE A 803 -22.63 39.83 -17.83
N PHE A 804 -22.01 39.70 -19.03
CA PHE A 804 -22.06 38.65 -20.07
C PHE A 804 -20.74 38.62 -20.92
N ASP A 805 -20.46 37.48 -21.59
CA ASP A 805 -19.79 37.29 -22.89
C ASP A 805 -18.45 37.97 -23.30
N ASN A 806 -17.51 37.17 -23.83
CA ASN A 806 -17.35 37.13 -25.30
C ASN A 806 -16.72 35.84 -25.89
N ASN A 807 -17.09 35.59 -27.13
CA ASN A 807 -16.91 34.39 -27.97
C ASN A 807 -15.46 33.97 -28.28
N SER A 808 -15.26 32.66 -28.50
CA SER A 808 -14.88 32.17 -29.84
C SER A 808 -15.27 30.70 -30.12
N ASN A 809 -15.77 30.46 -31.34
CA ASN A 809 -15.89 29.23 -32.17
C ASN A 809 -15.62 27.81 -31.60
N ARG A 810 -16.28 26.73 -32.08
CA ARG A 810 -17.58 26.49 -32.77
C ARG A 810 -17.71 24.96 -33.04
N VAL A 811 -18.89 24.36 -32.81
CA VAL A 811 -19.45 23.13 -33.45
C VAL A 811 -18.56 21.86 -33.57
N GLY A 812 -18.96 20.68 -33.11
CA GLY A 812 -20.18 20.28 -32.39
C GLY A 812 -20.35 18.75 -32.27
N ASP A 813 -21.26 18.34 -31.38
CA ASP A 813 -22.29 17.28 -31.49
C ASP A 813 -22.11 16.04 -32.41
N HIS A 814 -22.53 14.82 -32.03
CA HIS A 814 -23.43 14.38 -30.95
C HIS A 814 -23.10 12.92 -30.48
N GLN A 815 -23.74 12.46 -29.39
CA GLN A 815 -23.77 11.06 -28.92
C GLN A 815 -24.91 10.26 -29.64
N PRO A 816 -25.33 8.99 -29.29
CA PRO A 816 -24.86 8.06 -28.25
C PRO A 816 -24.88 6.52 -28.56
N THR A 817 -24.52 5.71 -27.53
CA THR A 817 -24.97 4.33 -27.20
C THR A 817 -24.45 3.03 -27.89
N LYS A 818 -24.13 2.06 -27.00
CA LYS A 818 -24.41 0.58 -27.01
C LYS A 818 -23.58 -0.42 -27.87
N ARG A 819 -22.80 -1.23 -27.11
CA ARG A 819 -22.65 -2.72 -27.14
C ARG A 819 -22.02 -3.43 -28.36
N THR A 820 -21.47 -4.63 -28.07
CA THR A 820 -21.27 -5.81 -28.97
C THR A 820 -20.25 -5.67 -30.12
N THR A 821 -19.39 -6.64 -30.48
CA THR A 821 -18.88 -7.91 -29.86
C THR A 821 -17.74 -8.46 -30.73
N ASN A 822 -16.86 -9.31 -30.16
CA ASN A 822 -15.96 -10.28 -30.85
C ASN A 822 -14.85 -9.68 -31.76
N ASP A 823 -13.61 -10.15 -31.63
CA ASP A 823 -12.92 -11.20 -32.42
C ASP A 823 -12.79 -10.80 -33.91
N ASP A 824 -11.60 -10.70 -34.53
CA ASP A 824 -10.73 -11.84 -34.85
C ASP A 824 -9.35 -11.37 -35.40
N PHE A 825 -8.28 -12.14 -35.10
CA PHE A 825 -7.08 -12.41 -35.94
C PHE A 825 -6.22 -11.25 -36.56
N ASN A 826 -4.93 -11.41 -36.90
CA ASN A 826 -4.01 -12.56 -36.83
C ASN A 826 -2.51 -12.11 -36.83
N PHE A 827 -1.62 -13.09 -36.63
CA PHE A 827 -0.14 -13.08 -36.79
C PHE A 827 0.68 -12.36 -35.71
#